data_AF-A0A673ID22-F1
#
_entry.id   AF-A0A673ID22-F1
#
_cell.length_a   1.000
_cell.length_b   1.000
_cell.length_c   1.000
_cell.angle_alpha   90.00
_cell.angle_beta   90.00
_cell.angle_gamma   90.00
#
_symmetry.space_group_name_H-M   'P 1'
#
loop_
_entity.id
_entity.type
_entity.pdbx_description
1 polymer ?
#
loop_
_entity_poly.entity_id
_entity_poly.type
_entity_poly.pdbx_seq_one_letter_code
_entity_poly.pdbx_strand_id
1 'polypeptide(L)'
;MSRRRHSDEGDAGSQPHKRRRTSEPIEIEDRLESLICRVGEKSTSSLESNLEGLAGVLEADLPNYKGKILRILCAVARLLPEKLTVYTTLVGLLNARNYNFGGEFVEAMIRQLKETLKSNLYSEAVYLVRFLSDLVNCHVIAAPSMVAMFENFVSVTQEEDIPQGLNSSSVYAVNLNCLTFIWKNSVHYLTRFNVIVTQIIYKPLRRQKTHVSMLQVWTAEKPHPQEEYLDCLWAQVQKLKKDRWQERHILRPYIAFDSVLCEALQHNLPPFTPPAHSDDAVYPMPHVVFRMFDYTDAPEGPVMPGSHSVERFVIEENLRCIIKSHWRERKTCAAQLLSYPGKNKIPLNYHIVEVIFGELFQLPSPPHIDVMYTALLIELCKLQPGSLPQVLAQATEMMYMRLDTMNTTCIDRLINWFSHHLSNFQFRWSWDDWADCLTQDIEKPKPKFVKEVLEKCMRLSYHQRIVDIVPQSFSALIPANPVCSYKYEEETECPLPGLAMATTVSNAIKNRASNEEILIVLKDVPNPNQDDDDDEGDGFNPLKIEVFLQTLLHLAAKSFSHSFSALAKFHEVLKNLTDSDEGKLHILRVLYEFWRNHPQMTSVLVDKLIRTQIVDCAAVANWIFSPEMAHDFTRFYVWEILHSTIRKMNKHVQKIQKELDEAKEKLEKQQNKKQRDSGDEEDMEKNSEDEEGQLEEQIERLQEKVESAQSEQKNLFLVIFQRFIMLLTEHLVRCETSGVDINTTWYKNCIERLQQIFLMHYVIIQQYIGTLENLLFTAELDHHILAVYQQFCALQL
;
A
#
# COMPACT_ATOMS: atom_id res chain seq x y z
N MET A 1 1.17 11.58 -61.72
CA MET A 1 0.13 11.53 -62.78
C MET A 1 -0.64 10.24 -62.53
N SER A 2 -1.91 10.25 -62.15
CA SER A 2 -3.05 10.60 -62.99
C SER A 2 -4.18 11.23 -62.16
N ARG A 3 -4.71 12.34 -62.66
CA ARG A 3 -5.89 13.06 -62.16
C ARG A 3 -7.12 12.57 -62.93
N ARG A 4 -8.29 12.54 -62.29
CA ARG A 4 -9.50 13.22 -62.78
C ARG A 4 -10.64 13.23 -61.74
N ARG A 5 -11.14 14.45 -61.48
CA ARG A 5 -12.44 14.80 -60.88
C ARG A 5 -13.43 15.07 -62.02
N HIS A 6 -14.73 14.77 -61.81
CA HIS A 6 -15.93 15.65 -61.91
C HIS A 6 -17.21 14.76 -61.94
N SER A 7 -18.14 14.91 -60.99
CA SER A 7 -19.39 15.73 -61.02
C SER A 7 -20.51 15.05 -61.85
N ASP A 8 -21.80 15.10 -61.57
CA ASP A 8 -22.69 15.66 -60.53
C ASP A 8 -24.11 15.10 -60.84
N GLU A 9 -25.07 15.32 -59.92
CA GLU A 9 -26.55 15.19 -60.07
C GLU A 9 -27.13 13.75 -60.22
N GLY A 10 -28.16 13.29 -59.50
CA GLY A 10 -29.14 13.88 -58.61
C GLY A 10 -30.50 13.21 -58.88
N ASP A 11 -31.10 12.48 -57.92
CA ASP A 11 -32.57 12.46 -57.76
C ASP A 11 -33.01 11.83 -56.42
N ALA A 12 -34.15 12.32 -55.95
CA ALA A 12 -34.81 12.09 -54.69
C ALA A 12 -35.43 10.68 -54.54
N GLY A 13 -35.51 10.20 -53.30
CA GLY A 13 -36.18 8.95 -52.96
C GLY A 13 -36.16 8.65 -51.47
N SER A 14 -36.93 9.41 -50.70
CA SER A 14 -37.19 9.21 -49.27
C SER A 14 -37.89 7.87 -48.98
N GLN A 15 -37.30 7.01 -48.15
CA GLN A 15 -38.05 6.19 -47.18
C GLN A 15 -37.20 5.86 -45.94
N PRO A 16 -37.77 5.93 -44.71
CA PRO A 16 -37.02 6.02 -43.48
C PRO A 16 -36.67 4.64 -42.89
N HIS A 17 -35.40 4.41 -42.60
CA HIS A 17 -34.99 3.31 -41.72
C HIS A 17 -35.54 3.56 -40.30
N LYS A 18 -36.43 2.68 -39.86
CA LYS A 18 -36.90 2.56 -38.48
C LYS A 18 -35.70 2.43 -37.53
N ARG A 19 -35.30 3.53 -36.88
CA ARG A 19 -34.51 3.49 -35.64
C ARG A 19 -35.35 2.80 -34.57
N ARG A 20 -34.85 1.70 -34.02
CA ARG A 20 -35.34 1.12 -32.76
C ARG A 20 -35.28 2.20 -31.68
N ARG A 21 -36.43 2.54 -31.09
CA ARG A 21 -36.57 3.35 -29.86
C ARG A 21 -36.11 2.50 -28.67
N THR A 22 -34.86 2.68 -28.22
CA THR A 22 -34.37 2.10 -26.94
C THR A 22 -33.30 2.99 -26.25
N SER A 23 -33.24 4.30 -26.55
CA SER A 23 -32.20 5.21 -26.00
C SER A 23 -32.68 6.20 -24.92
N GLU A 24 -33.98 6.51 -24.84
CA GLU A 24 -34.50 7.50 -23.88
C GLU A 24 -34.44 7.12 -22.38
N PRO A 25 -34.68 5.85 -21.94
CA PRO A 25 -34.66 5.55 -20.50
C PRO A 25 -33.26 5.52 -19.89
N ILE A 26 -32.23 5.16 -20.67
CA ILE A 26 -30.82 5.10 -20.20
C ILE A 26 -30.28 6.53 -20.00
N GLU A 27 -30.63 7.46 -20.88
CA GLU A 27 -30.23 8.88 -20.76
C GLU A 27 -30.85 9.56 -19.52
N ILE A 28 -32.07 9.18 -19.12
CA ILE A 28 -32.73 9.70 -17.91
C ILE A 28 -32.09 9.09 -16.65
N GLU A 29 -31.73 7.81 -16.68
CA GLU A 29 -31.01 7.16 -15.58
C GLU A 29 -29.63 7.78 -15.34
N ASP A 30 -28.84 7.97 -16.40
CA ASP A 30 -27.51 8.60 -16.30
C ASP A 30 -27.62 10.06 -15.87
N ARG A 31 -28.70 10.74 -16.27
CA ARG A 31 -29.01 12.10 -15.80
C ARG A 31 -29.34 12.12 -14.30
N LEU A 32 -30.12 11.17 -13.79
CA LEU A 32 -30.43 11.06 -12.36
C LEU A 32 -29.17 10.80 -11.52
N GLU A 33 -28.31 9.90 -11.99
CA GLU A 33 -27.02 9.64 -11.34
C GLU A 33 -26.13 10.88 -11.34
N SER A 34 -26.04 11.58 -12.48
CA SER A 34 -25.27 12.83 -12.58
C SER A 34 -25.81 13.92 -11.65
N LEU A 35 -27.13 14.07 -11.54
CA LEU A 35 -27.75 15.06 -10.65
C LEU A 35 -27.47 14.76 -9.17
N ILE A 36 -27.57 13.49 -8.75
CA ILE A 36 -27.28 13.08 -7.38
C ILE A 36 -25.78 13.22 -7.06
N CYS A 37 -24.88 12.89 -7.98
CA CYS A 37 -23.44 13.02 -7.73
C CYS A 37 -22.97 14.49 -7.65
N ARG A 38 -23.58 15.38 -8.45
CA ARG A 38 -23.20 16.80 -8.53
C ARG A 38 -23.81 17.67 -7.43
N VAL A 39 -24.78 17.17 -6.67
CA VAL A 39 -25.32 17.93 -5.53
C VAL A 39 -24.21 18.21 -4.51
N GLY A 40 -24.17 19.44 -4.00
CA GLY A 40 -23.11 19.90 -3.10
C GLY A 40 -21.83 20.39 -3.77
N GLU A 41 -21.73 20.37 -5.09
CA GLU A 41 -20.63 21.02 -5.82
C GLU A 41 -20.84 22.53 -5.97
N LYS A 42 -19.82 23.24 -6.47
CA LYS A 42 -19.89 24.69 -6.73
C LYS A 42 -21.06 24.99 -7.69
N SER A 43 -22.06 25.67 -7.16
CA SER A 43 -23.27 26.08 -7.90
C SER A 43 -23.51 27.58 -7.72
N THR A 44 -24.25 28.18 -8.66
CA THR A 44 -24.70 29.57 -8.55
C THR A 44 -25.81 29.75 -7.51
N SER A 45 -26.54 28.66 -7.21
CA SER A 45 -27.64 28.64 -6.24
C SER A 45 -27.18 28.07 -4.89
N SER A 46 -27.86 28.45 -3.81
CA SER A 46 -27.55 27.94 -2.46
C SER A 46 -27.72 26.42 -2.37
N LEU A 47 -27.02 25.79 -1.42
CA LEU A 47 -27.08 24.35 -1.21
C LEU A 47 -28.51 23.89 -0.88
N GLU A 48 -29.23 24.69 -0.10
CA GLU A 48 -30.62 24.46 0.30
C GLU A 48 -31.53 24.47 -0.93
N SER A 49 -31.40 25.47 -1.81
CA SER A 49 -32.21 25.53 -3.04
C SER A 49 -31.94 24.35 -3.97
N ASN A 50 -30.69 23.89 -4.06
CA ASN A 50 -30.33 22.74 -4.89
C ASN A 50 -30.89 21.43 -4.30
N LEU A 51 -30.87 21.27 -2.97
CA LEU A 51 -31.43 20.10 -2.29
C LEU A 51 -32.95 20.03 -2.42
N GLU A 52 -33.65 21.15 -2.23
CA GLU A 52 -35.11 21.23 -2.38
C GLU A 52 -35.54 20.93 -3.83
N GLY A 53 -34.82 21.51 -4.79
CA GLY A 53 -35.06 21.26 -6.22
C GLY A 53 -34.81 19.81 -6.60
N LEU A 54 -33.73 19.21 -6.11
CA LEU A 54 -33.42 17.80 -6.38
C LEU A 54 -34.43 16.85 -5.73
N ALA A 55 -34.89 17.13 -4.51
CA ALA A 55 -35.93 16.35 -3.85
C ALA A 55 -37.23 16.33 -4.67
N GLY A 56 -37.61 17.49 -5.24
CA GLY A 56 -38.78 17.58 -6.12
C GLY A 56 -38.63 16.82 -7.45
N VAL A 57 -37.44 16.84 -8.07
CA VAL A 57 -37.15 16.06 -9.29
C VAL A 57 -37.21 14.56 -9.00
N LEU A 58 -36.56 14.11 -7.92
CA LEU A 58 -36.53 12.71 -7.54
C LEU A 58 -37.93 12.19 -7.20
N GLU A 59 -38.75 13.00 -6.51
CA GLU A 59 -40.16 12.67 -6.23
C GLU A 59 -40.97 12.44 -7.51
N ALA A 60 -40.83 13.32 -8.50
CA ALA A 60 -41.54 13.21 -9.78
C ALA A 60 -41.16 11.92 -10.55
N ASP A 61 -39.92 11.46 -10.38
CA ASP A 61 -39.39 10.27 -11.05
C ASP A 61 -39.55 8.96 -10.24
N LEU A 62 -40.02 9.03 -8.99
CA LEU A 62 -40.27 7.84 -8.15
C LEU A 62 -41.19 6.80 -8.81
N PRO A 63 -42.30 7.13 -9.50
CA PRO A 63 -43.21 6.12 -10.04
C PRO A 63 -42.56 5.17 -11.04
N ASN A 64 -41.57 5.65 -11.81
CA ASN A 64 -40.93 4.88 -12.88
C ASN A 64 -39.53 4.38 -12.49
N TYR A 65 -38.82 5.08 -11.61
CA TYR A 65 -37.39 4.84 -11.33
C TYR A 65 -37.06 4.57 -9.85
N LYS A 66 -38.05 4.27 -9.00
CA LYS A 66 -37.86 4.01 -7.56
C LYS A 66 -36.68 3.09 -7.24
N GLY A 67 -36.62 1.92 -7.88
CA GLY A 67 -35.57 0.93 -7.62
C GLY A 67 -34.16 1.42 -7.97
N LYS A 68 -34.04 2.23 -9.03
CA LYS A 68 -32.76 2.83 -9.43
C LYS A 68 -32.35 3.95 -8.49
N ILE A 69 -33.28 4.83 -8.10
CA ILE A 69 -33.03 5.92 -7.15
C ILE A 69 -32.56 5.35 -5.81
N LEU A 70 -33.23 4.31 -5.29
CA LEU A 70 -32.79 3.61 -4.07
C LEU A 70 -31.37 3.08 -4.21
N ARG A 71 -31.05 2.42 -5.33
CA ARG A 71 -29.72 1.89 -5.58
C ARG A 71 -28.64 2.98 -5.65
N ILE A 72 -28.93 4.10 -6.31
CA ILE A 72 -27.99 5.23 -6.41
C ILE A 72 -27.77 5.87 -5.03
N LEU A 73 -28.84 6.10 -4.25
CA LEU A 73 -28.73 6.67 -2.91
C LEU A 73 -27.95 5.76 -1.95
N CYS A 74 -28.18 4.44 -2.00
CA CYS A 74 -27.37 3.48 -1.25
C CYS A 74 -25.90 3.47 -1.72
N ALA A 75 -25.65 3.65 -3.02
CA ALA A 75 -24.30 3.71 -3.57
C ALA A 75 -23.55 4.96 -3.10
N VAL A 76 -24.17 6.15 -3.13
CA VAL A 76 -23.52 7.39 -2.66
C VAL A 76 -23.34 7.39 -1.14
N ALA A 77 -24.24 6.76 -0.38
CA ALA A 77 -24.06 6.56 1.06
C ALA A 77 -22.81 5.73 1.40
N ARG A 78 -22.42 4.82 0.50
CA ARG A 78 -21.25 3.95 0.63
C ARG A 78 -19.97 4.57 0.07
N LEU A 79 -20.07 5.25 -1.07
CA LEU A 79 -18.92 5.68 -1.87
C LEU A 79 -18.51 7.14 -1.63
N LEU A 80 -19.41 7.99 -1.13
CA LEU A 80 -19.17 9.44 -0.95
C LEU A 80 -19.45 9.88 0.50
N PRO A 81 -18.75 9.33 1.52
CA PRO A 81 -18.93 9.71 2.91
C PRO A 81 -18.54 11.17 3.21
N GLU A 82 -17.72 11.81 2.38
CA GLU A 82 -17.36 13.23 2.52
C GLU A 82 -18.56 14.18 2.33
N LYS A 83 -19.60 13.73 1.61
CA LYS A 83 -20.86 14.45 1.38
C LYS A 83 -22.02 13.87 2.22
N LEU A 84 -21.71 13.15 3.29
CA LEU A 84 -22.69 12.45 4.15
C LEU A 84 -23.92 13.30 4.48
N THR A 85 -23.72 14.48 5.09
CA THR A 85 -24.80 15.33 5.60
C THR A 85 -25.64 15.97 4.50
N VAL A 86 -25.11 16.06 3.28
CA VAL A 86 -25.85 16.53 2.10
C VAL A 86 -26.85 15.45 1.67
N TYR A 87 -26.40 14.20 1.59
CA TYR A 87 -27.23 13.08 1.18
C TYR A 87 -28.26 12.68 2.24
N THR A 88 -27.93 12.75 3.53
CA THR A 88 -28.91 12.49 4.59
C THR A 88 -30.00 13.56 4.61
N THR A 89 -29.66 14.83 4.37
CA THR A 89 -30.66 15.90 4.20
C THR A 89 -31.57 15.63 3.01
N LEU A 90 -31.02 15.20 1.87
CA LEU A 90 -31.80 14.85 0.68
C LEU A 90 -32.79 13.70 0.97
N VAL A 91 -32.34 12.65 1.66
CA VAL A 91 -33.21 11.54 2.08
C VAL A 91 -34.28 12.00 3.08
N GLY A 92 -33.94 12.92 3.99
CA GLY A 92 -34.90 13.55 4.90
C GLY A 92 -36.04 14.26 4.17
N LEU A 93 -35.71 15.08 3.17
CA LEU A 93 -36.70 15.78 2.35
C LEU A 93 -37.56 14.81 1.52
N LEU A 94 -36.97 13.72 1.01
CA LEU A 94 -37.71 12.68 0.30
C LEU A 94 -38.66 11.90 1.23
N ASN A 95 -38.25 11.64 2.48
CA ASN A 95 -39.10 10.99 3.47
C ASN A 95 -40.28 11.88 3.88
N ALA A 96 -40.06 13.19 4.04
CA ALA A 96 -41.12 14.15 4.34
C ALA A 96 -42.18 14.20 3.23
N ARG A 97 -41.78 14.04 1.97
CA ARG A 97 -42.68 13.99 0.80
C ARG A 97 -43.33 12.62 0.61
N ASN A 98 -42.59 11.53 0.83
CA ASN A 98 -43.05 10.16 0.65
C ASN A 98 -42.52 9.22 1.74
N TYR A 99 -43.35 8.96 2.75
CA TYR A 99 -43.02 8.08 3.87
C TYR A 99 -42.67 6.64 3.44
N ASN A 100 -43.41 6.07 2.49
CA ASN A 100 -43.17 4.69 2.02
C ASN A 100 -41.79 4.54 1.36
N PHE A 101 -41.33 5.58 0.67
CA PHE A 101 -39.98 5.61 0.11
C PHE A 101 -38.90 5.60 1.20
N GLY A 102 -39.09 6.39 2.27
CA GLY A 102 -38.16 6.41 3.41
C GLY A 102 -38.03 5.04 4.09
N GLY A 103 -39.13 4.32 4.25
CA GLY A 103 -39.13 2.97 4.83
C GLY A 103 -38.36 1.96 3.96
N GLU A 104 -38.64 1.92 2.66
CA GLU A 104 -37.92 1.04 1.72
C GLU A 104 -36.43 1.40 1.61
N PHE A 105 -36.08 2.68 1.71
CA PHE A 105 -34.69 3.12 1.73
C PHE A 105 -33.96 2.61 2.98
N VAL A 106 -34.57 2.72 4.15
CA VAL A 106 -34.00 2.21 5.41
C VAL A 106 -33.83 0.68 5.36
N GLU A 107 -34.80 -0.05 4.82
CA GLU A 107 -34.68 -1.51 4.62
C GLU A 107 -33.56 -1.87 3.64
N ALA A 108 -33.44 -1.13 2.53
CA ALA A 108 -32.38 -1.32 1.55
C ALA A 108 -31.00 -1.06 2.15
N MET A 109 -30.86 -0.03 3.00
CA MET A 109 -29.61 0.29 3.69
C MET A 109 -29.20 -0.80 4.68
N ILE A 110 -30.14 -1.38 5.44
CA ILE A 110 -29.84 -2.50 6.36
C ILE A 110 -29.47 -3.77 5.59
N ARG A 111 -30.13 -4.04 4.45
CA ARG A 111 -29.74 -5.14 3.56
C ARG A 111 -28.33 -4.94 3.03
N GLN A 112 -28.03 -3.73 2.54
CA GLN A 112 -26.71 -3.38 2.05
C GLN A 112 -25.64 -3.50 3.14
N LEU A 113 -25.95 -3.10 4.38
CA LEU A 113 -25.05 -3.26 5.52
C LEU A 113 -24.73 -4.74 5.77
N LYS A 114 -25.75 -5.60 5.81
CA LYS A 114 -25.55 -7.06 5.97
C LYS A 114 -24.71 -7.66 4.85
N GLU A 115 -24.96 -7.25 3.61
CA GLU A 115 -24.17 -7.68 2.45
C GLU A 115 -22.70 -7.21 2.56
N THR A 116 -22.46 -5.95 2.92
CA THR A 116 -21.09 -5.42 3.07
C THR A 116 -20.31 -6.12 4.18
N LEU A 117 -20.97 -6.45 5.30
CA LEU A 117 -20.33 -7.21 6.38
C LEU A 117 -20.03 -8.64 5.95
N LYS A 118 -20.95 -9.29 5.22
CA LYS A 118 -20.74 -10.63 4.65
C LYS A 118 -19.59 -10.65 3.62
N SER A 119 -19.40 -9.57 2.87
CA SER A 119 -18.32 -9.41 1.89
C SER A 119 -17.00 -8.91 2.49
N ASN A 120 -16.86 -8.86 3.83
CA ASN A 120 -15.66 -8.36 4.52
C ASN A 120 -15.30 -6.89 4.23
N LEU A 121 -16.25 -6.07 3.76
CA LEU A 121 -16.07 -4.64 3.45
C LEU A 121 -16.40 -3.76 4.67
N TYR A 122 -15.70 -3.99 5.78
CA TYR A 122 -15.97 -3.32 7.05
C TYR A 122 -15.80 -1.79 7.01
N SER A 123 -14.84 -1.27 6.24
CA SER A 123 -14.63 0.18 6.11
C SER A 123 -15.83 0.89 5.47
N GLU A 124 -16.49 0.22 4.52
CA GLU A 124 -17.70 0.74 3.88
C GLU A 124 -18.93 0.60 4.79
N ALA A 125 -18.98 -0.48 5.57
CA ALA A 125 -20.00 -0.67 6.60
C ALA A 125 -19.97 0.48 7.62
N VAL A 126 -18.80 1.00 8.00
CA VAL A 126 -18.67 2.19 8.88
C VAL A 126 -19.42 3.39 8.28
N TYR A 127 -19.29 3.65 6.98
CA TYR A 127 -19.96 4.77 6.33
C TYR A 127 -21.47 4.59 6.30
N LEU A 128 -21.96 3.37 6.06
CA LEU A 128 -23.39 3.06 6.13
C LEU A 128 -23.97 3.28 7.54
N VAL A 129 -23.25 2.86 8.59
CA VAL A 129 -23.70 3.10 9.97
C VAL A 129 -23.64 4.60 10.32
N ARG A 130 -22.64 5.34 9.85
CA ARG A 130 -22.60 6.82 9.98
C ARG A 130 -23.80 7.47 9.27
N PHE A 131 -24.17 6.97 8.09
CA PHE A 131 -25.35 7.44 7.34
C PHE A 131 -26.63 7.22 8.12
N LEU A 132 -26.86 6.00 8.62
CA LEU A 132 -28.01 5.68 9.48
C LEU A 132 -28.04 6.54 10.75
N SER A 133 -26.87 6.84 11.33
CA SER A 133 -26.76 7.68 12.52
C SER A 133 -27.15 9.13 12.25
N ASP A 134 -26.72 9.72 11.13
CA ASP A 134 -27.06 11.10 10.79
C ASP A 134 -28.49 11.25 10.25
N LEU A 135 -29.11 10.18 9.75
CA LEU A 135 -30.55 10.15 9.43
C LEU A 135 -31.47 10.31 10.65
N VAL A 136 -30.98 10.02 11.86
CA VAL A 136 -31.71 10.35 13.10
C VAL A 136 -31.84 11.86 13.25
N ASN A 137 -30.79 12.62 12.90
CA ASN A 137 -30.83 14.09 12.94
C ASN A 137 -31.78 14.67 11.89
N CYS A 138 -32.01 13.94 10.79
CA CYS A 138 -32.94 14.31 9.73
C CYS A 138 -34.39 13.86 10.00
N HIS A 139 -34.70 13.34 11.20
CA HIS A 139 -36.02 12.81 11.58
C HIS A 139 -36.54 11.67 10.67
N VAL A 140 -35.65 10.92 10.02
CA VAL A 140 -36.03 9.74 9.22
C VAL A 140 -36.05 8.48 10.08
N ILE A 141 -35.09 8.31 10.99
CA ILE A 141 -34.98 7.14 11.86
C ILE A 141 -35.25 7.52 13.31
N ALA A 142 -36.02 6.69 14.01
CA ALA A 142 -36.26 6.84 15.43
C ALA A 142 -34.99 6.57 16.25
N ALA A 143 -34.63 7.51 17.14
CA ALA A 143 -33.43 7.40 18.00
C ALA A 143 -33.37 6.09 18.83
N PRO A 144 -34.48 5.56 19.40
CA PRO A 144 -34.46 4.29 20.13
C PRO A 144 -33.96 3.10 19.30
N SER A 145 -34.30 3.05 18.01
CA SER A 145 -33.87 1.97 17.12
C SER A 145 -32.36 1.99 16.88
N MET A 146 -31.76 3.18 16.75
CA MET A 146 -30.30 3.31 16.64
C MET A 146 -29.60 2.93 17.93
N VAL A 147 -30.14 3.31 19.09
CA VAL A 147 -29.58 2.90 20.39
C VAL A 147 -29.59 1.38 20.54
N ALA A 148 -30.70 0.72 20.17
CA ALA A 148 -30.77 -0.74 20.19
C ALA A 148 -29.76 -1.41 19.23
N MET A 149 -29.53 -0.81 18.05
CA MET A 149 -28.50 -1.28 17.13
C MET A 149 -27.09 -1.16 17.74
N PHE A 150 -26.78 -0.04 18.42
CA PHE A 150 -25.50 0.11 19.13
C PHE A 150 -25.36 -0.84 20.32
N GLU A 151 -26.43 -1.13 21.06
CA GLU A 151 -26.43 -2.16 22.11
C GLU A 151 -26.05 -3.53 21.55
N ASN A 152 -26.62 -3.91 20.39
CA ASN A 152 -26.28 -5.17 19.70
C ASN A 152 -24.85 -5.18 19.14
N PHE A 153 -24.30 -4.03 18.76
CA PHE A 153 -22.88 -3.94 18.42
C PHE A 153 -22.00 -4.13 19.67
N VAL A 154 -22.33 -3.49 20.79
CA VAL A 154 -21.55 -3.63 22.03
C VAL A 154 -21.63 -5.06 22.58
N SER A 155 -22.72 -5.79 22.39
CA SER A 155 -22.83 -7.18 22.81
C SER A 155 -21.84 -8.12 22.14
N VAL A 156 -21.38 -7.82 20.91
CA VAL A 156 -20.31 -8.58 20.22
C VAL A 156 -19.03 -8.61 21.05
N THR A 157 -18.80 -7.58 21.87
CA THR A 157 -17.63 -7.55 22.74
C THR A 157 -17.71 -8.55 23.90
N GLN A 158 -18.88 -9.10 24.21
CA GLN A 158 -19.07 -10.05 25.31
C GLN A 158 -18.96 -11.52 24.87
N GLU A 159 -18.77 -11.79 23.57
CA GLU A 159 -18.62 -13.15 23.04
C GLU A 159 -17.23 -13.73 23.42
N GLU A 160 -17.21 -14.93 24.02
CA GLU A 160 -16.04 -15.48 24.75
C GLU A 160 -15.00 -16.22 23.87
N ASP A 161 -15.32 -16.55 22.61
CA ASP A 161 -14.49 -17.40 21.73
C ASP A 161 -13.94 -16.69 20.46
N ILE A 162 -13.91 -15.35 20.45
CA ILE A 162 -13.49 -14.57 19.28
C ILE A 162 -12.08 -13.97 19.52
N PRO A 163 -11.18 -13.97 18.51
CA PRO A 163 -9.88 -13.31 18.59
C PRO A 163 -10.01 -11.90 19.17
N GLN A 164 -9.50 -11.72 20.40
CA GLN A 164 -9.79 -10.56 21.26
C GLN A 164 -9.37 -9.21 20.62
N GLY A 165 -8.48 -9.23 19.62
CA GLY A 165 -7.91 -8.04 18.97
C GLY A 165 -8.84 -7.29 18.01
N LEU A 166 -9.74 -7.96 17.26
CA LEU A 166 -10.21 -7.38 15.98
C LEU A 166 -11.71 -7.14 15.83
N ASN A 167 -12.57 -7.99 16.41
CA ASN A 167 -14.03 -7.72 16.45
C ASN A 167 -14.34 -6.60 17.42
N SER A 168 -13.65 -6.60 18.57
CA SER A 168 -13.77 -5.55 19.57
C SER A 168 -13.38 -4.19 18.98
N SER A 169 -12.33 -4.12 18.15
CA SER A 169 -11.79 -2.86 17.65
C SER A 169 -12.57 -2.28 16.46
N SER A 170 -13.08 -3.12 15.56
CA SER A 170 -13.91 -2.70 14.42
C SER A 170 -15.29 -2.23 14.85
N VAL A 171 -15.92 -2.96 15.78
CA VAL A 171 -17.22 -2.62 16.32
C VAL A 171 -17.15 -1.40 17.24
N TYR A 172 -16.07 -1.25 17.99
CA TYR A 172 -15.79 -0.06 18.82
C TYR A 172 -15.49 1.16 17.97
N ALA A 173 -14.76 1.01 16.86
CA ALA A 173 -14.53 2.07 15.87
C ALA A 173 -15.84 2.50 15.18
N VAL A 174 -16.69 1.55 14.76
CA VAL A 174 -18.02 1.83 14.19
C VAL A 174 -18.86 2.61 15.19
N ASN A 175 -18.94 2.14 16.44
CA ASN A 175 -19.71 2.81 17.49
C ASN A 175 -19.19 4.22 17.75
N LEU A 176 -17.91 4.38 18.10
CA LEU A 176 -17.31 5.68 18.44
C LEU A 176 -17.36 6.69 17.28
N ASN A 177 -17.13 6.23 16.04
CA ASN A 177 -17.22 7.08 14.85
C ASN A 177 -18.64 7.57 14.58
N CYS A 178 -19.66 6.85 15.06
CA CYS A 178 -21.05 7.27 14.92
C CYS A 178 -21.46 8.23 16.03
N LEU A 179 -20.85 8.15 17.22
CA LEU A 179 -21.14 9.06 18.34
C LEU A 179 -20.81 10.52 18.03
N THR A 180 -19.89 10.81 17.10
CA THR A 180 -19.57 12.20 16.69
C THR A 180 -20.69 12.86 15.88
N PHE A 181 -21.57 12.06 15.25
CA PHE A 181 -22.62 12.58 14.37
C PHE A 181 -24.00 12.66 15.03
N ILE A 182 -24.24 11.95 16.14
CA ILE A 182 -25.52 12.00 16.86
C ILE A 182 -25.63 13.34 17.62
N TRP A 183 -26.47 14.27 17.12
CA TRP A 183 -26.70 15.55 17.77
C TRP A 183 -27.97 15.55 18.64
N LYS A 184 -27.82 16.12 19.85
CA LYS A 184 -28.76 16.74 20.81
C LYS A 184 -30.14 16.13 21.14
N ASN A 185 -30.84 15.40 20.27
CA ASN A 185 -32.17 14.85 20.61
C ASN A 185 -32.13 13.64 21.56
N SER A 186 -30.93 13.13 21.88
CA SER A 186 -30.70 12.05 22.86
C SER A 186 -30.48 12.54 24.29
N VAL A 187 -30.78 13.80 24.63
CA VAL A 187 -30.71 14.26 26.03
C VAL A 187 -31.65 13.46 26.94
N HIS A 188 -32.77 12.95 26.42
CA HIS A 188 -33.66 12.04 27.16
C HIS A 188 -33.12 10.60 27.28
N TYR A 189 -32.22 10.16 26.40
CA TYR A 189 -31.63 8.81 26.39
C TYR A 189 -30.20 8.77 26.96
N LEU A 190 -29.72 9.89 27.51
CA LEU A 190 -28.41 10.06 28.14
C LEU A 190 -28.08 8.95 29.13
N THR A 191 -29.07 8.40 29.85
CA THR A 191 -28.84 7.35 30.86
C THR A 191 -28.46 6.01 30.23
N ARG A 192 -29.22 5.52 29.22
CA ARG A 192 -28.86 4.30 28.47
C ARG A 192 -27.58 4.49 27.67
N PHE A 193 -27.43 5.66 27.07
CA PHE A 193 -26.22 6.03 26.34
C PHE A 193 -24.98 6.11 27.24
N ASN A 194 -25.12 6.62 28.47
CA ASN A 194 -24.05 6.59 29.47
C ASN A 194 -23.72 5.16 29.91
N VAL A 195 -24.68 4.24 29.99
CA VAL A 195 -24.42 2.81 30.27
C VAL A 195 -23.63 2.17 29.12
N ILE A 196 -24.01 2.42 27.87
CA ILE A 196 -23.27 1.99 26.68
C ILE A 196 -21.85 2.54 26.70
N VAL A 197 -21.70 3.86 26.91
CA VAL A 197 -20.40 4.51 27.06
C VAL A 197 -19.61 3.92 28.24
N THR A 198 -20.26 3.52 29.35
CA THR A 198 -19.58 2.92 30.52
C THR A 198 -19.18 1.46 30.31
N GLN A 199 -19.94 0.67 29.55
CA GLN A 199 -19.53 -0.66 29.12
C GLN A 199 -18.36 -0.58 28.10
N ILE A 200 -18.39 0.45 27.25
CA ILE A 200 -17.29 0.86 26.36
C ILE A 200 -16.07 1.38 27.17
N ILE A 201 -16.24 1.94 28.38
CA ILE A 201 -15.16 2.45 29.28
C ILE A 201 -14.29 1.34 29.87
N TYR A 202 -14.87 0.19 30.23
CA TYR A 202 -14.14 -0.85 30.97
C TYR A 202 -13.19 -1.69 30.11
N LYS A 203 -13.32 -1.65 28.77
CA LYS A 203 -12.55 -2.51 27.86
C LYS A 203 -11.22 -1.95 27.34
N PRO A 204 -11.02 -0.63 27.07
CA PRO A 204 -9.71 -0.10 26.66
C PRO A 204 -8.58 -0.47 27.63
N LEU A 205 -8.89 -0.55 28.93
CA LEU A 205 -7.96 -0.99 29.99
C LEU A 205 -7.57 -2.48 29.94
N ARG A 206 -8.31 -3.31 29.18
CA ARG A 206 -8.06 -4.75 29.03
C ARG A 206 -7.51 -5.15 27.65
N ARG A 207 -7.35 -4.21 26.72
CA ARG A 207 -6.83 -4.49 25.37
C ARG A 207 -5.31 -4.66 25.40
N GLN A 208 -4.82 -5.65 24.66
CA GLN A 208 -3.39 -5.82 24.42
C GLN A 208 -2.91 -4.77 23.41
N LYS A 209 -1.83 -4.06 23.74
CA LYS A 209 -1.25 -2.99 22.92
C LYS A 209 0.02 -3.43 22.18
N THR A 210 0.17 -4.73 21.97
CA THR A 210 1.37 -5.34 21.37
C THR A 210 1.64 -4.77 19.97
N HIS A 211 0.60 -4.55 19.16
CA HIS A 211 0.70 -4.02 17.79
C HIS A 211 1.19 -2.57 17.68
N VAL A 212 1.14 -1.77 18.76
CA VAL A 212 1.41 -0.32 18.70
C VAL A 212 2.84 -0.04 18.25
N SER A 213 3.82 -0.70 18.87
CA SER A 213 5.25 -0.55 18.55
C SER A 213 5.58 -0.86 17.08
N MET A 214 4.81 -1.76 16.45
CA MET A 214 4.99 -2.15 15.06
C MET A 214 4.35 -1.17 14.05
N LEU A 215 3.40 -0.36 14.49
CA LEU A 215 2.61 0.52 13.63
C LEU A 215 2.94 2.00 13.81
N GLN A 216 3.75 2.35 14.81
CA GLN A 216 4.20 3.72 15.06
C GLN A 216 5.19 4.20 14.00
N VAL A 217 4.94 5.40 13.45
CA VAL A 217 5.90 6.10 12.57
C VAL A 217 7.10 6.60 13.38
N TRP A 218 6.85 7.11 14.58
CA TRP A 218 7.87 7.53 15.54
C TRP A 218 7.65 6.86 16.89
N THR A 219 8.71 6.31 17.47
CA THR A 219 8.67 5.75 18.83
C THR A 219 8.80 6.82 19.93
N ALA A 220 9.23 8.03 19.59
CA ALA A 220 9.31 9.14 20.54
C ALA A 220 7.91 9.65 20.94
N GLU A 221 7.70 9.87 22.23
CA GLU A 221 6.46 10.48 22.75
C GLU A 221 6.41 11.99 22.54
N LYS A 222 7.57 12.64 22.34
CA LYS A 222 7.70 14.08 22.16
C LYS A 222 8.17 14.40 20.74
N PRO A 223 7.66 15.47 20.11
CA PRO A 223 6.67 16.42 20.64
C PRO A 223 5.21 15.91 20.56
N HIS A 224 4.92 14.90 19.73
CA HIS A 224 3.59 14.32 19.61
C HIS A 224 3.63 12.80 19.74
N PRO A 225 2.88 12.20 20.68
CA PRO A 225 2.77 10.76 20.78
C PRO A 225 1.98 10.21 19.59
N GLN A 226 2.46 9.09 19.04
CA GLN A 226 1.74 8.32 18.03
C GLN A 226 0.78 7.37 18.74
N GLU A 227 -0.45 7.83 18.95
CA GLU A 227 -1.48 7.15 19.74
C GLU A 227 -2.17 6.03 18.96
N GLU A 228 -2.55 4.96 19.67
CA GLU A 228 -3.44 3.94 19.11
C GLU A 228 -4.80 4.58 18.80
N TYR A 229 -5.37 4.22 17.65
CA TYR A 229 -6.52 4.94 17.10
C TYR A 229 -7.77 4.95 17.98
N LEU A 230 -8.03 3.90 18.74
CA LEU A 230 -9.18 3.84 19.63
C LEU A 230 -8.93 4.58 20.93
N ASP A 231 -7.71 4.56 21.46
CA ASP A 231 -7.34 5.41 22.60
C ASP A 231 -7.47 6.89 22.22
N CYS A 232 -7.01 7.26 21.02
CA CYS A 232 -7.10 8.62 20.51
C CYS A 232 -8.57 9.04 20.29
N LEU A 233 -9.35 8.20 19.60
CA LEU A 233 -10.77 8.44 19.36
C LEU A 233 -11.58 8.49 20.66
N TRP A 234 -11.20 7.68 21.64
CA TRP A 234 -11.79 7.70 22.96
C TRP A 234 -11.56 9.04 23.67
N ALA A 235 -10.32 9.54 23.68
CA ALA A 235 -10.00 10.85 24.25
C ALA A 235 -10.78 11.98 23.55
N GLN A 236 -10.95 11.88 22.23
CA GLN A 236 -11.77 12.82 21.44
C GLN A 236 -13.25 12.79 21.84
N VAL A 237 -13.84 11.59 21.96
CA VAL A 237 -15.24 11.44 22.39
C VAL A 237 -15.43 11.90 23.84
N GLN A 238 -14.46 11.68 24.72
CA GLN A 238 -14.49 12.19 26.10
C GLN A 238 -14.49 13.71 26.14
N LYS A 239 -13.67 14.34 25.32
CA LYS A 239 -13.69 15.80 25.16
C LYS A 239 -15.05 16.28 24.64
N LEU A 240 -15.58 15.64 23.61
CA LEU A 240 -16.91 15.96 23.07
C LEU A 240 -18.01 15.84 24.15
N LYS A 241 -17.96 14.79 24.97
CA LYS A 241 -18.88 14.60 26.11
C LYS A 241 -18.74 15.73 27.13
N LYS A 242 -17.52 16.10 27.49
CA LYS A 242 -17.22 17.23 28.41
C LYS A 242 -17.76 18.56 27.85
N ASP A 243 -17.68 18.73 26.54
CA ASP A 243 -18.16 19.90 25.80
C ASP A 243 -19.67 19.82 25.47
N ARG A 244 -20.42 18.94 26.15
CA ARG A 244 -21.88 18.75 26.00
C ARG A 244 -22.31 18.41 24.58
N TRP A 245 -21.53 17.57 23.91
CA TRP A 245 -21.79 17.11 22.53
C TRP A 245 -21.90 18.25 21.52
N GLN A 246 -21.17 19.35 21.75
CA GLN A 246 -21.06 20.46 20.81
C GLN A 246 -19.75 20.35 20.05
N GLU A 247 -19.84 20.31 18.73
CA GLU A 247 -18.70 20.38 17.81
C GLU A 247 -18.84 21.59 16.88
N ARG A 248 -17.71 22.00 16.29
CA ARG A 248 -17.62 23.27 15.57
C ARG A 248 -17.38 23.15 14.07
N HIS A 249 -17.34 21.96 13.51
CA HIS A 249 -16.81 21.73 12.15
C HIS A 249 -17.83 21.17 11.16
N ILE A 250 -18.66 20.20 11.57
CA ILE A 250 -19.57 19.48 10.67
C ILE A 250 -20.61 20.45 10.09
N LEU A 251 -20.72 20.44 8.76
CA LEU A 251 -21.78 21.14 8.03
C LEU A 251 -23.06 20.31 8.08
N ARG A 252 -24.15 20.91 8.55
CA ARG A 252 -25.43 20.24 8.78
C ARG A 252 -26.55 20.95 7.99
N PRO A 253 -26.72 20.65 6.69
CA PRO A 253 -27.69 21.34 5.84
C PRO A 253 -29.14 21.19 6.33
N TYR A 254 -29.48 20.04 6.92
CA TYR A 254 -30.81 19.76 7.48
C TYR A 254 -31.29 20.75 8.55
N ILE A 255 -30.40 21.48 9.23
CA ILE A 255 -30.81 22.52 10.20
C ILE A 255 -31.62 23.64 9.52
N ALA A 256 -31.36 23.92 8.25
CA ALA A 256 -32.12 24.92 7.49
C ALA A 256 -33.57 24.46 7.17
N PHE A 257 -33.85 23.15 7.28
CA PHE A 257 -35.12 22.52 6.93
C PHE A 257 -35.90 22.01 8.15
N ASP A 258 -35.58 22.52 9.35
CA ASP A 258 -36.14 22.05 10.61
C ASP A 258 -37.68 21.99 10.62
N SER A 259 -38.34 22.99 10.02
CA SER A 259 -39.81 23.04 9.91
C SER A 259 -40.40 21.90 9.10
N VAL A 260 -39.72 21.46 8.03
CA VAL A 260 -40.19 20.38 7.14
C VAL A 260 -39.88 19.01 7.76
N LEU A 261 -38.69 18.87 8.34
CA LEU A 261 -38.22 17.60 8.90
C LEU A 261 -38.89 17.25 10.23
N CYS A 262 -39.29 18.24 11.04
CA CYS A 262 -40.04 17.99 12.28
C CYS A 262 -41.45 17.42 12.03
N GLU A 263 -42.07 17.73 10.89
CA GLU A 263 -43.39 17.21 10.51
C GLU A 263 -43.32 15.80 9.91
N ALA A 264 -42.12 15.33 9.53
CA ALA A 264 -41.92 14.03 8.95
C ALA A 264 -42.07 12.89 9.97
N LEU A 265 -42.71 11.80 9.55
CA LEU A 265 -42.83 10.58 10.35
C LEU A 265 -41.50 9.79 10.34
N GLN A 266 -41.13 9.27 11.50
CA GLN A 266 -39.92 8.46 11.71
C GLN A 266 -40.18 6.97 11.47
N HIS A 267 -39.14 6.27 11.01
CA HIS A 267 -39.12 4.82 10.83
C HIS A 267 -38.34 4.14 11.97
N ASN A 268 -38.78 2.93 12.33
CA ASN A 268 -38.03 2.07 13.23
C ASN A 268 -37.14 1.14 12.42
N LEU A 269 -35.90 0.93 12.87
CA LEU A 269 -35.02 -0.04 12.23
C LEU A 269 -35.46 -1.47 12.54
N PRO A 270 -35.36 -2.39 11.56
CA PRO A 270 -35.43 -3.82 11.84
C PRO A 270 -34.37 -4.21 12.88
N PRO A 271 -34.65 -5.18 13.76
CA PRO A 271 -33.65 -5.71 14.68
C PRO A 271 -32.42 -6.17 13.90
N PHE A 272 -31.27 -5.55 14.20
CA PHE A 272 -30.02 -5.86 13.55
C PHE A 272 -29.17 -6.73 14.49
N THR A 273 -28.93 -7.97 14.10
CA THR A 273 -27.93 -8.83 14.73
C THR A 273 -26.69 -8.83 13.85
N PRO A 274 -25.50 -8.49 14.38
CA PRO A 274 -24.26 -8.57 13.63
C PRO A 274 -24.03 -10.02 13.17
N PRO A 275 -23.48 -10.24 11.95
CA PRO A 275 -23.12 -11.57 11.50
C PRO A 275 -22.16 -12.24 12.50
N ALA A 276 -22.39 -13.52 12.80
CA ALA A 276 -21.48 -14.32 13.63
C ALA A 276 -20.10 -14.42 12.97
N HIS A 277 -19.06 -14.51 13.80
CA HIS A 277 -17.70 -14.75 13.31
C HIS A 277 -17.61 -16.08 12.55
N SER A 278 -16.92 -16.06 11.42
CA SER A 278 -16.58 -17.24 10.63
C SER A 278 -15.08 -17.22 10.34
N ASP A 279 -14.48 -18.38 10.10
CA ASP A 279 -13.05 -18.48 9.76
C ASP A 279 -12.67 -17.69 8.49
N ASP A 280 -13.63 -17.46 7.58
CA ASP A 280 -13.47 -16.65 6.37
C ASP A 280 -13.58 -15.12 6.61
N ALA A 281 -13.83 -14.68 7.85
CA ALA A 281 -14.06 -13.27 8.16
C ALA A 281 -12.73 -12.51 8.31
N VAL A 282 -12.50 -11.51 7.45
CA VAL A 282 -11.28 -10.70 7.45
C VAL A 282 -11.57 -9.29 7.97
N TYR A 283 -11.07 -8.98 9.16
CA TYR A 283 -11.30 -7.69 9.81
C TYR A 283 -10.21 -6.66 9.46
N PRO A 284 -10.53 -5.35 9.50
CA PRO A 284 -9.54 -4.29 9.37
C PRO A 284 -8.47 -4.37 10.47
N MET A 285 -7.21 -4.16 10.08
CA MET A 285 -6.09 -4.09 11.02
C MET A 285 -6.20 -2.85 11.92
N PRO A 286 -5.67 -2.91 13.16
CA PRO A 286 -5.50 -1.72 13.98
C PRO A 286 -4.58 -0.71 13.28
N HIS A 287 -4.72 0.57 13.62
CA HIS A 287 -3.85 1.62 13.10
C HIS A 287 -3.41 2.58 14.20
N VAL A 288 -2.33 3.29 13.93
CA VAL A 288 -1.81 4.34 14.81
C VAL A 288 -2.05 5.68 14.14
N VAL A 289 -2.51 6.65 14.92
CA VAL A 289 -2.84 7.99 14.40
C VAL A 289 -1.55 8.74 14.13
N PHE A 290 -1.31 9.04 12.86
CA PHE A 290 -0.22 9.91 12.47
C PHE A 290 -0.45 11.32 12.99
N ARG A 291 0.54 11.85 13.72
CA ARG A 291 0.48 13.21 14.27
C ARG A 291 1.83 13.91 14.10
N MET A 292 1.83 15.06 13.44
CA MET A 292 3.04 15.86 13.31
C MET A 292 2.87 17.34 13.62
N PHE A 293 1.66 17.89 13.44
CA PHE A 293 1.38 19.31 13.65
C PHE A 293 0.49 19.57 14.86
N ASP A 294 0.71 20.74 15.47
CA ASP A 294 -0.19 21.36 16.43
C ASP A 294 -0.49 22.84 16.09
N TYR A 295 -1.10 23.55 17.04
CA TYR A 295 -1.49 24.96 16.87
C TYR A 295 -0.29 25.92 16.89
N THR A 296 0.88 25.50 17.40
CA THR A 296 2.10 26.31 17.48
C THR A 296 2.83 26.36 16.14
N ASP A 297 2.63 25.34 15.29
CA ASP A 297 3.22 25.27 13.94
C ASP A 297 2.58 26.26 12.96
N ALA A 298 1.37 26.75 13.24
CA ALA A 298 0.63 27.70 12.40
C ALA A 298 0.17 28.94 13.20
N PRO A 299 1.10 29.77 13.72
CA PRO A 299 0.78 30.84 14.67
C PRO A 299 -0.03 32.00 14.06
N GLU A 300 0.15 32.28 12.76
CA GLU A 300 -0.53 33.37 12.05
C GLU A 300 -1.88 32.95 11.43
N GLY A 301 -2.20 31.65 11.46
CA GLY A 301 -3.38 31.08 10.83
C GLY A 301 -4.59 30.90 11.78
N PRO A 302 -5.72 30.39 11.26
CA PRO A 302 -6.80 29.88 12.11
C PRO A 302 -6.26 28.81 13.06
N VAL A 303 -6.72 28.84 14.32
CA VAL A 303 -6.25 27.90 15.35
C VAL A 303 -6.53 26.47 14.92
N MET A 304 -5.48 25.64 14.91
CA MET A 304 -5.60 24.22 14.57
C MET A 304 -6.39 23.48 15.67
N PRO A 305 -7.39 22.65 15.32
CA PRO A 305 -8.03 21.76 16.28
C PRO A 305 -7.01 20.81 16.92
N GLY A 306 -7.01 20.75 18.26
CA GLY A 306 -6.06 19.91 19.00
C GLY A 306 -6.27 18.40 18.72
N SER A 307 -5.23 17.60 18.96
CA SER A 307 -5.20 16.15 18.65
C SER A 307 -6.36 15.36 19.24
N HIS A 308 -6.80 15.72 20.46
CA HIS A 308 -7.95 15.09 21.13
C HIS A 308 -9.28 15.82 20.92
N SER A 309 -9.44 16.56 19.83
CA SER A 309 -10.72 17.14 19.45
C SER A 309 -11.37 16.34 18.31
N VAL A 310 -12.70 16.21 18.35
CA VAL A 310 -13.45 15.47 17.31
C VAL A 310 -13.40 16.18 15.96
N GLU A 311 -13.19 17.49 15.94
CA GLU A 311 -12.99 18.24 14.70
C GLU A 311 -11.76 17.75 13.96
N ARG A 312 -10.64 17.48 14.67
CA ARG A 312 -9.41 16.94 14.04
C ARG A 312 -9.68 15.60 13.36
N PHE A 313 -10.40 14.72 14.05
CA PHE A 313 -10.80 13.43 13.52
C PHE A 313 -11.68 13.55 12.25
N VAL A 314 -12.74 14.35 12.31
CA VAL A 314 -13.67 14.51 11.17
C VAL A 314 -12.98 15.16 9.97
N ILE A 315 -12.09 16.13 10.19
CA ILE A 315 -11.31 16.76 9.12
C ILE A 315 -10.44 15.71 8.41
N GLU A 316 -9.64 14.97 9.18
CA GLU A 316 -8.72 13.97 8.62
C GLU A 316 -9.46 12.86 7.89
N GLU A 317 -10.53 12.35 8.49
CA GLU A 317 -11.34 11.31 7.90
C GLU A 317 -11.97 11.76 6.57
N ASN A 318 -12.54 12.96 6.52
CA ASN A 318 -13.13 13.47 5.28
C ASN A 318 -12.07 13.71 4.19
N LEU A 319 -10.88 14.22 4.56
CA LEU A 319 -9.78 14.41 3.61
C LEU A 319 -9.27 13.07 3.06
N ARG A 320 -9.12 12.04 3.90
CA ARG A 320 -8.80 10.67 3.46
C ARG A 320 -9.86 10.11 2.52
N CYS A 321 -11.15 10.35 2.81
CA CYS A 321 -12.24 9.94 1.93
C CYS A 321 -12.17 10.65 0.56
N ILE A 322 -11.89 11.95 0.52
CA ILE A 322 -11.70 12.70 -0.72
C ILE A 322 -10.55 12.11 -1.56
N ILE A 323 -9.42 11.77 -0.92
CA ILE A 323 -8.30 11.12 -1.61
C ILE A 323 -8.75 9.76 -2.16
N LYS A 324 -9.43 8.94 -1.35
CA LYS A 324 -9.95 7.63 -1.75
C LYS A 324 -10.91 7.71 -2.94
N SER A 325 -11.73 8.76 -3.02
CA SER A 325 -12.67 8.97 -4.14
C SER A 325 -11.95 9.42 -5.43
N HIS A 326 -10.88 10.22 -5.32
CA HIS A 326 -10.28 10.92 -6.47
C HIS A 326 -8.80 10.57 -6.75
N TRP A 327 -8.22 9.55 -6.12
CA TRP A 327 -6.78 9.23 -6.24
C TRP A 327 -6.28 9.00 -7.67
N ARG A 328 -7.14 8.53 -8.58
CA ARG A 328 -6.80 8.33 -10.01
C ARG A 328 -6.61 9.64 -10.76
N GLU A 329 -7.28 10.70 -10.34
CA GLU A 329 -7.27 12.00 -10.99
C GLU A 329 -6.63 13.07 -10.09
N ARG A 330 -5.29 13.16 -10.12
CA ARG A 330 -4.53 14.08 -9.25
C ARG A 330 -5.00 15.54 -9.26
N LYS A 331 -5.46 16.07 -10.40
CA LYS A 331 -5.94 17.46 -10.52
C LYS A 331 -7.28 17.66 -9.82
N THR A 332 -8.21 16.72 -10.03
CA THR A 332 -9.53 16.70 -9.40
C THR A 332 -9.36 16.51 -7.88
N CYS A 333 -8.52 15.56 -7.46
CA CYS A 333 -8.19 15.33 -6.05
C CYS A 333 -7.64 16.60 -5.38
N ALA A 334 -6.64 17.25 -5.98
CA ALA A 334 -6.07 18.47 -5.43
C ALA A 334 -7.10 19.61 -5.34
N ALA A 335 -7.96 19.77 -6.35
CA ALA A 335 -9.01 20.78 -6.34
C ALA A 335 -10.05 20.51 -5.25
N GLN A 336 -10.48 19.25 -5.07
CA GLN A 336 -11.46 18.85 -4.06
C GLN A 336 -10.92 19.02 -2.64
N LEU A 337 -9.65 18.66 -2.40
CA LEU A 337 -8.99 18.88 -1.11
C LEU A 337 -8.94 20.38 -0.74
N LEU A 338 -8.59 21.23 -1.69
CA LEU A 338 -8.53 22.69 -1.47
C LEU A 338 -9.91 23.34 -1.36
N SER A 339 -10.95 22.73 -1.93
CA SER A 339 -12.34 23.20 -1.80
C SER A 339 -13.10 22.55 -0.64
N TYR A 340 -12.40 21.89 0.28
CA TYR A 340 -13.03 21.24 1.43
C TYR A 340 -13.86 22.25 2.25
N PRO A 341 -15.19 22.04 2.37
CA PRO A 341 -16.05 22.98 3.07
C PRO A 341 -16.06 22.67 4.58
N GLY A 342 -15.91 23.69 5.41
CA GLY A 342 -15.97 23.59 6.86
C GLY A 342 -16.77 24.74 7.46
N LYS A 343 -17.45 24.49 8.59
CA LYS A 343 -18.25 25.51 9.28
C LYS A 343 -17.41 26.67 9.81
N ASN A 344 -16.18 26.37 10.23
CA ASN A 344 -15.20 27.33 10.72
C ASN A 344 -13.94 27.32 9.86
N LYS A 345 -13.20 28.45 9.88
CA LYS A 345 -11.88 28.53 9.23
C LYS A 345 -10.91 27.61 9.96
N ILE A 346 -10.25 26.74 9.20
CA ILE A 346 -9.20 25.82 9.67
C ILE A 346 -7.92 26.06 8.87
N PRO A 347 -6.74 25.73 9.41
CA PRO A 347 -5.49 25.75 8.66
C PRO A 347 -5.44 24.57 7.67
N LEU A 348 -6.25 24.64 6.62
CA LEU A 348 -6.52 23.54 5.69
C LEU A 348 -5.24 23.00 5.02
N ASN A 349 -4.30 23.88 4.66
CA ASN A 349 -3.03 23.47 4.05
C ASN A 349 -2.23 22.51 4.96
N TYR A 350 -2.21 22.76 6.26
CA TYR A 350 -1.52 21.89 7.23
C TYR A 350 -2.22 20.54 7.36
N HIS A 351 -3.55 20.54 7.44
CA HIS A 351 -4.33 19.30 7.48
C HIS A 351 -4.16 18.46 6.21
N ILE A 352 -4.15 19.07 5.02
CA ILE A 352 -3.92 18.35 3.76
C ILE A 352 -2.53 17.70 3.76
N VAL A 353 -1.49 18.46 4.12
CA VAL A 353 -0.11 17.95 4.14
C VAL A 353 0.04 16.82 5.16
N GLU A 354 -0.52 16.97 6.36
CA GLU A 354 -0.48 15.94 7.40
C GLU A 354 -1.25 14.68 7.02
N VAL A 355 -2.43 14.81 6.38
CA VAL A 355 -3.19 13.64 5.91
C VAL A 355 -2.43 12.90 4.81
N ILE A 356 -1.82 13.62 3.87
CA ILE A 356 -1.02 13.01 2.79
C ILE A 356 0.17 12.25 3.36
N PHE A 357 0.91 12.85 4.30
CA PHE A 357 2.02 12.14 4.96
C PHE A 357 1.54 11.02 5.88
N GLY A 358 0.40 11.19 6.53
CA GLY A 358 -0.23 10.15 7.35
C GLY A 358 -0.62 8.93 6.52
N GLU A 359 -1.09 9.11 5.29
CA GLU A 359 -1.31 7.99 4.36
C GLU A 359 0.01 7.43 3.81
N LEU A 360 0.97 8.28 3.42
CA LEU A 360 2.26 7.83 2.90
C LEU A 360 3.05 7.00 3.93
N PHE A 361 3.02 7.38 5.20
CA PHE A 361 3.71 6.69 6.28
C PHE A 361 2.84 5.68 7.02
N GLN A 362 1.62 5.41 6.54
CA GLN A 362 0.75 4.40 7.12
C GLN A 362 1.41 3.02 7.05
N LEU A 363 1.57 2.38 8.20
CA LEU A 363 2.00 0.99 8.31
C LEU A 363 0.75 0.10 8.44
N PRO A 364 0.70 -1.08 7.79
CA PRO A 364 1.77 -1.73 7.03
C PRO A 364 2.04 -1.14 5.63
N SER A 365 1.00 -0.73 4.90
CA SER A 365 1.11 -0.14 3.57
C SER A 365 0.22 1.09 3.42
N PRO A 366 0.59 2.06 2.58
CA PRO A 366 -0.29 3.16 2.22
C PRO A 366 -1.56 2.65 1.52
N PRO A 367 -2.69 3.36 1.62
CA PRO A 367 -3.92 3.01 0.90
C PRO A 367 -3.76 3.02 -0.63
N HIS A 368 -2.88 3.88 -1.14
CA HIS A 368 -2.64 4.07 -2.56
C HIS A 368 -1.15 3.99 -2.89
N ILE A 369 -0.82 3.88 -4.18
CA ILE A 369 0.57 3.81 -4.63
C ILE A 369 1.38 5.06 -4.24
N ASP A 370 2.58 4.86 -3.67
CA ASP A 370 3.43 5.90 -3.09
C ASP A 370 3.66 7.11 -4.02
N VAL A 371 3.83 6.87 -5.32
CA VAL A 371 4.09 7.91 -6.32
C VAL A 371 2.91 8.88 -6.49
N MET A 372 1.69 8.43 -6.17
CA MET A 372 0.48 9.25 -6.26
C MET A 372 0.59 10.47 -5.33
N TYR A 373 1.04 10.26 -4.09
CA TYR A 373 1.21 11.33 -3.10
C TYR A 373 2.22 12.39 -3.54
N THR A 374 3.32 11.97 -4.19
CA THR A 374 4.32 12.90 -4.75
C THR A 374 3.69 13.78 -5.83
N ALA A 375 2.97 13.17 -6.76
CA ALA A 375 2.29 13.90 -7.84
C ALA A 375 1.17 14.80 -7.31
N LEU A 376 0.43 14.38 -6.28
CA LEU A 376 -0.63 15.14 -5.65
C LEU A 376 -0.08 16.40 -4.97
N LEU A 377 1.00 16.29 -4.20
CA LEU A 377 1.65 17.44 -3.56
C LEU A 377 2.17 18.46 -4.59
N ILE A 378 2.69 18.00 -5.73
CA ILE A 378 3.12 18.87 -6.82
C ILE A 378 1.91 19.64 -7.40
N GLU A 379 0.77 18.99 -7.65
CA GLU A 379 -0.43 19.66 -8.14
C GLU A 379 -1.01 20.64 -7.10
N LEU A 380 -0.99 20.28 -5.82
CA LEU A 380 -1.38 21.19 -4.74
C LEU A 380 -0.46 22.43 -4.68
N CYS A 381 0.86 22.27 -4.86
CA CYS A 381 1.80 23.41 -4.93
C CYS A 381 1.51 24.33 -6.13
N LYS A 382 1.05 23.79 -7.26
CA LYS A 382 0.63 24.60 -8.42
C LYS A 382 -0.64 25.39 -8.15
N LEU A 383 -1.61 24.80 -7.43
CA LEU A 383 -2.88 25.44 -7.11
C LEU A 383 -2.76 26.48 -5.99
N GLN A 384 -1.80 26.32 -5.07
CA GLN A 384 -1.54 27.23 -3.94
C GLN A 384 -0.05 27.59 -3.82
N PRO A 385 0.53 28.33 -4.78
CA PRO A 385 1.98 28.60 -4.81
C PRO A 385 2.45 29.52 -3.67
N GLY A 386 1.57 30.34 -3.11
CA GLY A 386 1.94 31.34 -2.09
C GLY A 386 2.03 30.80 -0.66
N SER A 387 1.46 29.63 -0.37
CA SER A 387 1.36 29.12 1.01
C SER A 387 1.78 27.66 1.15
N LEU A 388 1.36 26.78 0.23
CA LEU A 388 1.58 25.35 0.40
C LEU A 388 3.06 24.94 0.33
N PRO A 389 3.92 25.49 -0.54
CA PRO A 389 5.34 25.17 -0.53
C PRO A 389 6.03 25.47 0.80
N GLN A 390 5.61 26.52 1.50
CA GLN A 390 6.15 26.88 2.82
C GLN A 390 5.75 25.84 3.88
N VAL A 391 4.47 25.45 3.91
CA VAL A 391 3.98 24.39 4.80
C VAL A 391 4.67 23.06 4.51
N LEU A 392 4.90 22.75 3.23
CA LEU A 392 5.60 21.52 2.84
C LEU A 392 7.07 21.52 3.22
N ALA A 393 7.76 22.66 3.07
CA ALA A 393 9.14 22.83 3.51
C ALA A 393 9.25 22.68 5.03
N GLN A 394 8.35 23.32 5.80
CA GLN A 394 8.28 23.17 7.25
C GLN A 394 8.00 21.71 7.66
N ALA A 395 7.07 21.02 6.99
CA ALA A 395 6.80 19.62 7.22
C ALA A 395 8.05 18.75 7.00
N THR A 396 8.80 19.03 5.93
CA THR A 396 10.04 18.33 5.59
C THR A 396 11.10 18.52 6.67
N GLU A 397 11.26 19.76 7.14
CA GLU A 397 12.19 20.11 8.21
C GLU A 397 11.85 19.39 9.53
N MET A 398 10.56 19.38 9.89
CA MET A 398 10.09 18.66 11.09
C MET A 398 10.32 17.15 10.99
N MET A 399 10.12 16.55 9.81
CA MET A 399 10.40 15.13 9.61
C MET A 399 11.89 14.83 9.71
N TYR A 400 12.74 15.67 9.12
CA TYR A 400 14.20 15.56 9.21
C TYR A 400 14.69 15.62 10.66
N MET A 401 14.21 16.60 11.43
CA MET A 401 14.58 16.76 12.84
C MET A 401 14.10 15.61 13.74
N ARG A 402 13.07 14.86 13.30
CA ARG A 402 12.49 13.71 14.02
C ARG A 402 12.92 12.36 13.44
N LEU A 403 13.97 12.29 12.60
CA LEU A 403 14.43 11.05 11.98
C LEU A 403 14.97 10.01 12.98
N ASP A 404 15.49 10.43 14.12
CA ASP A 404 16.20 9.55 15.06
C ASP A 404 15.33 8.38 15.55
N THR A 405 14.03 8.63 15.75
CA THR A 405 13.06 7.63 16.21
C THR A 405 12.07 7.22 15.13
N MET A 406 12.26 7.64 13.88
CA MET A 406 11.38 7.26 12.78
C MET A 406 11.60 5.78 12.43
N ASN A 407 10.55 5.05 12.08
CA ASN A 407 10.64 3.68 11.59
C ASN A 407 11.31 3.65 10.20
N THR A 408 12.22 2.70 9.99
CA THR A 408 13.00 2.55 8.75
C THR A 408 12.12 2.43 7.51
N THR A 409 10.96 1.78 7.60
CA THR A 409 10.01 1.69 6.46
C THR A 409 9.47 3.06 6.07
N CYS A 410 9.20 3.94 7.03
CA CYS A 410 8.76 5.31 6.79
C CYS A 410 9.91 6.18 6.25
N ILE A 411 11.13 5.98 6.76
CA ILE A 411 12.35 6.65 6.26
C ILE A 411 12.56 6.33 4.77
N ASP A 412 12.42 5.07 4.36
CA ASP A 412 12.52 4.67 2.94
C ASP A 412 11.53 5.43 2.05
N ARG A 413 10.27 5.55 2.49
CA ARG A 413 9.23 6.28 1.76
C ARG A 413 9.53 7.77 1.72
N LEU A 414 10.05 8.33 2.81
CA LEU A 414 10.48 9.73 2.89
C LEU A 414 11.64 10.01 1.92
N ILE A 415 12.64 9.14 1.85
CA ILE A 415 13.78 9.25 0.92
C ILE A 415 13.26 9.26 -0.54
N ASN A 416 12.39 8.31 -0.90
CA ASN A 416 11.85 8.22 -2.25
C ASN A 416 10.97 9.42 -2.61
N TRP A 417 10.09 9.85 -1.69
CA TRP A 417 9.27 11.03 -1.88
C TRP A 417 10.10 12.31 -2.03
N PHE A 418 11.05 12.54 -1.12
CA PHE A 418 11.82 13.79 -1.09
C PHE A 418 12.75 13.91 -2.29
N SER A 419 13.48 12.86 -2.64
CA SER A 419 14.36 12.86 -3.82
C SER A 419 13.59 13.06 -5.14
N HIS A 420 12.41 12.47 -5.26
CA HIS A 420 11.52 12.67 -6.42
C HIS A 420 10.86 14.05 -6.41
N HIS A 421 10.50 14.58 -5.23
CA HIS A 421 10.02 15.95 -5.10
C HIS A 421 11.08 16.94 -5.58
N LEU A 422 12.31 16.82 -5.08
CA LEU A 422 13.44 17.67 -5.47
C LEU A 422 13.70 17.65 -6.98
N SER A 423 13.62 16.48 -7.63
CA SER A 423 13.86 16.39 -9.08
C SER A 423 12.84 17.19 -9.92
N ASN A 424 11.63 17.41 -9.39
CA ASN A 424 10.61 18.24 -10.04
C ASN A 424 10.82 19.75 -9.82
N PHE A 425 11.61 20.16 -8.82
CA PHE A 425 11.92 21.56 -8.46
C PHE A 425 13.41 21.89 -8.65
N GLN A 426 14.03 21.31 -9.70
CA GLN A 426 15.43 21.55 -10.09
C GLN A 426 16.47 21.24 -8.99
N PHE A 427 16.13 20.35 -8.05
CA PHE A 427 16.95 19.98 -6.90
C PHE A 427 17.33 21.14 -5.97
N ARG A 428 16.46 22.17 -5.89
CA ARG A 428 16.67 23.30 -4.98
C ARG A 428 16.25 22.95 -3.57
N TRP A 429 17.20 22.99 -2.64
CA TRP A 429 16.97 22.83 -1.21
C TRP A 429 18.01 23.63 -0.41
N SER A 430 17.66 24.10 0.79
CA SER A 430 18.58 24.77 1.72
C SER A 430 19.36 23.73 2.54
N TRP A 431 20.32 23.06 1.89
CA TRP A 431 21.13 22.01 2.54
C TRP A 431 21.90 22.50 3.78
N ASP A 432 22.23 23.79 3.85
CA ASP A 432 22.92 24.38 5.01
C ASP A 432 22.10 24.29 6.31
N ASP A 433 20.76 24.22 6.23
CA ASP A 433 19.90 24.03 7.41
C ASP A 433 20.13 22.67 8.08
N TRP A 434 20.68 21.70 7.34
CA TRP A 434 20.96 20.32 7.78
C TRP A 434 22.44 20.09 8.10
N ALA A 435 23.20 21.16 8.34
CA ALA A 435 24.63 21.06 8.67
C ALA A 435 24.90 20.30 9.99
N ASP A 436 23.87 20.07 10.82
CA ASP A 436 23.98 19.29 12.06
C ASP A 436 24.39 17.83 11.79
N CYS A 437 24.03 17.25 10.64
CA CYS A 437 24.42 15.87 10.30
C CYS A 437 25.91 15.69 10.01
N LEU A 438 26.63 16.75 9.64
CA LEU A 438 28.05 16.69 9.30
C LEU A 438 28.95 16.40 10.52
N THR A 439 28.46 16.74 11.71
CA THR A 439 29.16 16.50 12.98
C THR A 439 28.83 15.14 13.60
N GLN A 440 27.87 14.43 13.02
CA GLN A 440 27.37 13.15 13.51
C GLN A 440 28.06 11.97 12.80
N ASP A 441 27.99 10.80 13.42
CA ASP A 441 28.44 9.56 12.79
C ASP A 441 27.60 9.23 11.55
N ILE A 442 28.24 8.73 10.49
CA ILE A 442 27.66 8.46 9.17
C ILE A 442 26.51 7.44 9.25
N GLU A 443 26.55 6.54 10.23
CA GLU A 443 25.52 5.54 10.45
C GLU A 443 24.25 6.07 11.13
N LYS A 444 24.28 7.30 11.69
CA LYS A 444 23.09 7.89 12.31
C LYS A 444 22.01 8.21 11.27
N PRO A 445 20.72 8.25 11.67
CA PRO A 445 19.60 8.40 10.75
C PRO A 445 19.69 9.66 9.86
N LYS A 446 20.12 10.81 10.40
CA LYS A 446 20.21 12.07 9.64
C LYS A 446 21.26 12.05 8.51
N PRO A 447 22.57 11.80 8.76
CA PRO A 447 23.55 11.74 7.68
C PRO A 447 23.25 10.61 6.70
N LYS A 448 22.78 9.46 7.19
CA LYS A 448 22.33 8.34 6.35
C LYS A 448 21.19 8.75 5.43
N PHE A 449 20.18 9.47 5.94
CA PHE A 449 19.08 9.99 5.14
C PHE A 449 19.57 10.90 4.02
N VAL A 450 20.46 11.87 4.31
CA VAL A 450 21.02 12.77 3.29
C VAL A 450 21.79 11.99 2.23
N LYS A 451 22.65 11.04 2.63
CA LYS A 451 23.42 10.20 1.70
C LYS A 451 22.51 9.41 0.74
N GLU A 452 21.46 8.77 1.27
CA GLU A 452 20.51 7.99 0.48
C GLU A 452 19.63 8.88 -0.43
N VAL A 453 19.24 10.07 0.04
CA VAL A 453 18.53 11.06 -0.79
C VAL A 453 19.40 11.52 -1.96
N LEU A 454 20.67 11.87 -1.71
CA LEU A 454 21.58 12.30 -2.75
C LEU A 454 21.87 11.17 -3.76
N GLU A 455 21.99 9.93 -3.28
CA GLU A 455 22.09 8.76 -4.16
C GLU A 455 20.86 8.62 -5.07
N LYS A 456 19.65 8.81 -4.53
CA LYS A 456 18.41 8.77 -5.30
C LYS A 456 18.29 9.94 -6.28
N CYS A 457 18.70 11.15 -5.88
CA CYS A 457 18.76 12.30 -6.76
C CYS A 457 19.75 12.05 -7.92
N MET A 458 20.89 11.40 -7.66
CA MET A 458 21.86 11.01 -8.69
C MET A 458 21.24 10.02 -9.68
N ARG A 459 20.46 9.03 -9.22
CA ARG A 459 19.75 8.09 -10.12
C ARG A 459 18.72 8.78 -11.03
N LEU A 460 18.15 9.91 -10.60
CA LEU A 460 17.25 10.76 -11.39
C LEU A 460 17.99 11.86 -12.18
N SER A 461 19.32 11.90 -12.07
CA SER A 461 20.17 12.93 -12.65
C SER A 461 21.52 12.34 -13.08
N TYR A 462 22.61 13.07 -12.87
CA TYR A 462 23.98 12.59 -13.08
C TYR A 462 24.90 13.14 -11.99
N HIS A 463 26.02 12.45 -11.73
CA HIS A 463 26.93 12.73 -10.60
C HIS A 463 27.34 14.21 -10.51
N GLN A 464 27.83 14.81 -11.61
CA GLN A 464 28.28 16.21 -11.61
C GLN A 464 27.19 17.19 -11.16
N ARG A 465 25.94 17.00 -11.59
CA ARG A 465 24.84 17.86 -11.18
C ARG A 465 24.54 17.78 -9.69
N ILE A 466 24.70 16.59 -9.09
CA ILE A 466 24.50 16.43 -7.64
C ILE A 466 25.65 17.09 -6.86
N VAL A 467 26.87 17.04 -7.39
CA VAL A 467 28.01 17.77 -6.82
C VAL A 467 27.77 19.28 -6.85
N ASP A 468 27.18 19.81 -7.92
CA ASP A 468 26.99 21.26 -8.10
C ASP A 468 25.84 21.84 -7.23
N ILE A 469 24.85 21.04 -6.83
CA ILE A 469 23.68 21.52 -6.06
C ILE A 469 23.89 21.53 -4.55
N VAL A 470 24.90 20.82 -4.03
CA VAL A 470 25.17 20.73 -2.59
C VAL A 470 26.32 21.66 -2.19
N PRO A 471 26.31 22.22 -0.97
CA PRO A 471 27.44 22.98 -0.45
C PRO A 471 28.71 22.11 -0.34
N GLN A 472 29.89 22.73 -0.41
CA GLN A 472 31.18 22.01 -0.33
C GLN A 472 31.36 21.23 0.98
N SER A 473 30.73 21.67 2.07
CA SER A 473 30.73 20.98 3.37
C SER A 473 30.07 19.59 3.31
N PHE A 474 29.15 19.37 2.38
CA PHE A 474 28.44 18.09 2.20
C PHE A 474 29.14 17.13 1.23
N SER A 475 30.35 17.46 0.74
CA SER A 475 31.05 16.65 -0.27
C SER A 475 31.28 15.19 0.16
N ALA A 476 31.49 14.95 1.46
CA ALA A 476 31.67 13.61 2.02
C ALA A 476 30.39 12.73 2.00
N LEU A 477 29.21 13.33 1.86
CA LEU A 477 27.92 12.63 1.79
C LEU A 477 27.46 12.36 0.35
N ILE A 478 28.17 12.91 -0.64
CA ILE A 478 27.85 12.73 -2.06
C ILE A 478 28.09 11.26 -2.44
N PRO A 479 27.16 10.61 -3.17
CA PRO A 479 27.39 9.27 -3.68
C PRO A 479 28.62 9.22 -4.58
N ALA A 480 29.40 8.14 -4.48
CA ALA A 480 30.54 7.93 -5.37
C ALA A 480 30.10 7.90 -6.84
N ASN A 481 31.01 8.31 -7.73
CA ASN A 481 30.75 8.24 -9.17
C ASN A 481 30.49 6.78 -9.58
N PRO A 482 29.40 6.47 -10.31
CA PRO A 482 29.05 5.12 -10.71
C PRO A 482 29.96 4.59 -11.83
N VAL A 483 31.23 4.35 -11.49
CA VAL A 483 32.25 3.77 -12.38
C VAL A 483 32.33 2.25 -12.16
N CYS A 484 32.63 1.52 -13.23
CA CYS A 484 32.87 0.08 -13.18
C CYS A 484 34.22 -0.19 -12.51
N SER A 485 34.30 -1.22 -11.68
CA SER A 485 35.56 -1.70 -11.13
C SER A 485 35.98 -2.96 -11.86
N TYR A 486 36.77 -2.82 -12.94
CA TYR A 486 37.28 -3.98 -13.66
C TYR A 486 38.56 -4.48 -13.01
N LYS A 487 38.51 -5.71 -12.47
CA LYS A 487 39.62 -6.29 -11.70
C LYS A 487 40.89 -6.55 -12.53
N TYR A 488 40.76 -6.63 -13.85
CA TYR A 488 41.84 -7.00 -14.77
C TYR A 488 42.31 -5.81 -15.64
N GLU A 489 42.23 -4.57 -15.13
CA GLU A 489 42.85 -3.42 -15.80
C GLU A 489 44.38 -3.52 -15.80
N GLU A 490 45.00 -3.02 -16.87
CA GLU A 490 46.45 -3.10 -17.14
C GLU A 490 47.34 -2.44 -16.06
N GLU A 491 46.78 -1.64 -15.15
CA GLU A 491 47.51 -0.89 -14.11
C GLU A 491 47.78 -1.70 -12.81
N THR A 492 47.39 -2.97 -12.74
CA THR A 492 47.58 -3.77 -11.52
C THR A 492 48.99 -4.40 -11.49
N GLU A 493 49.88 -3.88 -10.64
CA GLU A 493 51.30 -4.31 -10.49
C GLU A 493 51.50 -5.78 -10.03
N CYS A 494 50.45 -6.54 -9.75
CA CYS A 494 50.51 -7.96 -9.40
C CYS A 494 49.85 -8.84 -10.48
N PRO A 495 50.48 -9.97 -10.90
CA PRO A 495 49.86 -10.92 -11.81
C PRO A 495 48.68 -11.62 -11.11
N LEU A 496 47.48 -11.07 -11.29
CA LEU A 496 46.26 -11.66 -10.79
C LEU A 496 46.01 -13.02 -11.49
N PRO A 497 45.59 -14.06 -10.77
CA PRO A 497 45.17 -15.33 -11.37
C PRO A 497 44.11 -15.10 -12.45
N GLY A 498 44.36 -15.61 -13.66
CA GLY A 498 43.39 -15.52 -14.77
C GLY A 498 43.48 -14.28 -15.66
N LEU A 499 44.44 -13.35 -15.49
CA LEU A 499 44.60 -12.15 -16.35
C LEU A 499 44.78 -12.51 -17.85
N ALA A 500 45.62 -13.50 -18.14
CA ALA A 500 45.84 -13.99 -19.50
C ALA A 500 44.53 -14.54 -20.12
N MET A 501 43.72 -15.23 -19.30
CA MET A 501 42.43 -15.78 -19.73
C MET A 501 41.36 -14.71 -19.88
N ALA A 502 41.34 -13.68 -19.02
CA ALA A 502 40.46 -12.52 -19.16
C ALA A 502 40.69 -11.80 -20.50
N THR A 503 41.96 -11.68 -20.91
CA THR A 503 42.33 -11.08 -22.20
C THR A 503 41.87 -11.95 -23.38
N THR A 504 42.07 -13.28 -23.29
CA THR A 504 41.60 -14.23 -24.32
C THR A 504 40.08 -14.24 -24.45
N VAL A 505 39.36 -14.27 -23.32
CA VAL A 505 37.88 -14.20 -23.28
C VAL A 505 37.40 -12.85 -23.82
N SER A 506 38.08 -11.75 -23.50
CA SER A 506 37.74 -10.41 -24.01
C SER A 506 37.84 -10.37 -25.53
N ASN A 507 38.91 -10.93 -26.09
CA ASN A 507 39.10 -11.03 -27.53
C ASN A 507 38.07 -11.95 -28.20
N ALA A 508 37.75 -13.09 -27.58
CA ALA A 508 36.71 -13.99 -28.06
C ALA A 508 35.33 -13.31 -28.11
N ILE A 509 34.95 -12.58 -27.06
CA ILE A 509 33.66 -11.86 -27.01
C ILE A 509 33.64 -10.73 -28.05
N LYS A 510 34.73 -9.96 -28.21
CA LYS A 510 34.87 -8.92 -29.26
C LYS A 510 34.74 -9.49 -30.67
N ASN A 511 35.27 -10.69 -30.90
CA ASN A 511 35.19 -11.41 -32.18
C ASN A 511 33.84 -12.11 -32.41
N ARG A 512 32.85 -11.90 -31.52
CA ARG A 512 31.50 -12.47 -31.59
C ARG A 512 31.48 -14.00 -31.53
N ALA A 513 32.38 -14.60 -30.76
CA ALA A 513 32.43 -16.04 -30.52
C ALA A 513 31.07 -16.65 -30.10
N SER A 514 30.90 -17.93 -30.41
CA SER A 514 29.74 -18.74 -30.01
C SER A 514 29.82 -19.15 -28.53
N ASN A 515 28.71 -19.64 -27.96
CA ASN A 515 28.68 -20.11 -26.57
C ASN A 515 29.65 -21.29 -26.35
N GLU A 516 29.78 -22.18 -27.34
CA GLU A 516 30.67 -23.35 -27.29
C GLU A 516 32.15 -22.95 -27.30
N GLU A 517 32.52 -21.98 -28.15
CA GLU A 517 33.90 -21.47 -28.22
C GLU A 517 34.33 -20.83 -26.89
N ILE A 518 33.43 -20.12 -26.22
CA ILE A 518 33.68 -19.53 -24.91
C ILE A 518 33.80 -20.61 -23.84
N LEU A 519 32.94 -21.63 -23.85
CA LEU A 519 33.05 -22.75 -22.91
C LEU A 519 34.37 -23.51 -23.08
N ILE A 520 34.88 -23.66 -24.30
CA ILE A 520 36.20 -24.26 -24.57
C ILE A 520 37.31 -23.40 -23.95
N VAL A 521 37.32 -22.08 -24.21
CA VAL A 521 38.30 -21.17 -23.61
C VAL A 521 38.24 -21.17 -22.08
N LEU A 522 37.04 -21.35 -21.52
CA LEU A 522 36.85 -21.43 -20.07
C LEU A 522 37.30 -22.77 -19.48
N LYS A 523 37.46 -23.85 -20.26
CA LYS A 523 38.01 -25.12 -19.74
C LYS A 523 39.47 -24.99 -19.30
N ASP A 524 40.23 -24.13 -19.97
CA ASP A 524 41.66 -23.90 -19.72
C ASP A 524 41.94 -23.08 -18.44
N VAL A 525 40.90 -22.65 -17.71
CA VAL A 525 41.05 -21.88 -16.46
C VAL A 525 41.30 -22.83 -15.28
N PRO A 526 42.41 -22.67 -14.54
CA PRO A 526 42.73 -23.52 -13.40
C PRO A 526 41.67 -23.39 -12.29
N ASN A 527 41.37 -24.50 -11.60
CA ASN A 527 40.44 -24.49 -10.46
C ASN A 527 41.23 -24.23 -9.16
N PRO A 528 41.02 -23.10 -8.47
CA PRO A 528 41.70 -22.83 -7.21
C PRO A 528 41.25 -23.72 -6.04
N ASN A 529 40.19 -24.52 -6.22
CA ASN A 529 39.66 -25.44 -5.20
C ASN A 529 40.07 -26.91 -5.41
N GLN A 530 40.91 -27.21 -6.41
CA GLN A 530 41.47 -28.56 -6.62
C GLN A 530 42.86 -28.65 -5.98
N ASP A 531 43.02 -29.54 -4.99
CA ASP A 531 44.33 -30.07 -4.63
C ASP A 531 44.80 -31.02 -5.76
N ASP A 532 46.10 -31.08 -6.03
CA ASP A 532 46.73 -31.72 -7.21
C ASP A 532 46.46 -33.25 -7.39
N ASP A 533 45.65 -33.89 -6.54
CA ASP A 533 45.49 -35.36 -6.47
C ASP A 533 44.05 -35.91 -6.65
N ASP A 534 43.02 -35.09 -6.92
CA ASP A 534 41.66 -35.59 -7.20
C ASP A 534 41.29 -35.51 -8.70
N ASP A 535 40.91 -36.67 -9.25
CA ASP A 535 40.46 -36.91 -10.63
C ASP A 535 39.52 -35.83 -11.19
N GLU A 536 39.55 -35.64 -12.52
CA GLU A 536 38.77 -34.73 -13.39
C GLU A 536 37.25 -34.63 -13.07
N GLY A 537 36.90 -34.09 -11.91
CA GLY A 537 35.53 -33.75 -11.54
C GLY A 537 35.17 -32.38 -12.08
N ASP A 538 34.02 -32.28 -12.75
CA ASP A 538 33.27 -31.06 -13.11
C ASP A 538 32.84 -30.25 -11.84
N GLY A 539 33.78 -30.01 -10.92
CA GLY A 539 33.57 -29.28 -9.69
C GLY A 539 33.44 -27.77 -9.93
N PHE A 540 32.65 -27.12 -9.08
CA PHE A 540 32.47 -25.67 -9.03
C PHE A 540 33.83 -24.94 -9.10
N ASN A 541 34.02 -24.14 -10.16
CA ASN A 541 35.26 -23.37 -10.37
C ASN A 541 34.95 -21.86 -10.23
N PRO A 542 35.33 -21.23 -9.12
CA PRO A 542 35.04 -19.81 -8.88
C PRO A 542 35.79 -18.90 -9.86
N LEU A 543 37.03 -19.26 -10.25
CA LEU A 543 37.85 -18.43 -11.12
C LEU A 543 37.31 -18.38 -12.56
N LYS A 544 36.71 -19.49 -13.05
CA LYS A 544 36.01 -19.51 -14.36
C LYS A 544 34.89 -18.48 -14.40
N ILE A 545 34.07 -18.45 -13.34
CA ILE A 545 32.95 -17.52 -13.22
C ILE A 545 33.45 -16.09 -13.12
N GLU A 546 34.47 -15.86 -12.29
CA GLU A 546 35.02 -14.53 -12.05
C GLU A 546 35.56 -13.90 -13.34
N VAL A 547 36.45 -14.61 -14.04
CA VAL A 547 37.09 -14.14 -15.29
C VAL A 547 36.02 -13.88 -16.36
N PHE A 548 35.08 -14.80 -16.53
CA PHE A 548 34.02 -14.66 -17.52
C PHE A 548 33.10 -13.48 -17.24
N LEU A 549 32.58 -13.39 -16.01
CA LEU A 549 31.58 -12.38 -15.65
C LEU A 549 32.19 -10.98 -15.59
N GLN A 550 33.39 -10.82 -15.02
CA GLN A 550 34.11 -9.54 -15.02
C GLN A 550 34.32 -9.01 -16.45
N THR A 551 34.77 -9.89 -17.36
CA THR A 551 35.05 -9.53 -18.75
C THR A 551 33.76 -9.23 -19.51
N LEU A 552 32.70 -10.02 -19.29
CA LEU A 552 31.40 -9.82 -19.92
C LEU A 552 30.77 -8.49 -19.49
N LEU A 553 30.78 -8.19 -18.19
CA LEU A 553 30.23 -6.96 -17.64
C LEU A 553 31.02 -5.74 -18.10
N HIS A 554 32.35 -5.82 -18.17
CA HIS A 554 33.20 -4.74 -18.68
C HIS A 554 32.86 -4.40 -20.14
N LEU A 555 32.77 -5.39 -21.02
CA LEU A 555 32.42 -5.16 -22.43
C LEU A 555 30.98 -4.65 -22.61
N ALA A 556 30.09 -4.95 -21.65
CA ALA A 556 28.69 -4.57 -21.66
C ALA A 556 28.36 -3.38 -20.72
N ALA A 557 29.36 -2.67 -20.20
CA ALA A 557 29.20 -1.63 -19.19
C ALA A 557 28.54 -0.33 -19.68
N LYS A 558 28.43 -0.15 -21.00
CA LYS A 558 28.00 1.12 -21.61
C LYS A 558 26.53 1.50 -21.32
N SER A 559 25.63 0.54 -21.17
CA SER A 559 24.23 0.81 -20.79
C SER A 559 23.54 -0.45 -20.26
N PHE A 560 22.42 -0.28 -19.54
CA PHE A 560 21.58 -1.40 -19.08
C PHE A 560 21.20 -2.33 -20.22
N SER A 561 20.83 -1.78 -21.39
CA SER A 561 20.46 -2.58 -22.56
C SER A 561 21.62 -3.44 -23.06
N HIS A 562 22.86 -2.92 -23.07
CA HIS A 562 24.03 -3.72 -23.45
C HIS A 562 24.27 -4.86 -22.47
N SER A 563 24.20 -4.59 -21.17
CA SER A 563 24.34 -5.63 -20.14
C SER A 563 23.24 -6.71 -20.27
N PHE A 564 22.00 -6.32 -20.54
CA PHE A 564 20.90 -7.28 -20.73
C PHE A 564 21.06 -8.12 -22.00
N SER A 565 21.49 -7.51 -23.10
CA SER A 565 21.77 -8.23 -24.35
C SER A 565 22.95 -9.20 -24.19
N ALA A 566 23.97 -8.80 -23.44
CA ALA A 566 25.12 -9.64 -23.12
C ALA A 566 24.72 -10.87 -22.29
N LEU A 567 23.96 -10.66 -21.21
CA LEU A 567 23.42 -11.77 -20.38
C LEU A 567 22.49 -12.69 -21.17
N ALA A 568 21.70 -12.15 -22.10
CA ALA A 568 20.83 -12.95 -22.96
C ALA A 568 21.61 -13.76 -24.00
N LYS A 569 22.66 -13.18 -24.60
CA LYS A 569 23.48 -13.86 -25.61
C LYS A 569 24.22 -15.06 -25.02
N PHE A 570 24.81 -14.89 -23.84
CA PHE A 570 25.60 -15.94 -23.18
C PHE A 570 24.83 -16.63 -22.04
N HIS A 571 23.50 -16.73 -22.17
CA HIS A 571 22.64 -17.34 -21.16
C HIS A 571 23.00 -18.81 -20.90
N GLU A 572 23.28 -19.59 -21.94
CA GLU A 572 23.69 -21.01 -21.82
C GLU A 572 25.01 -21.16 -21.06
N VAL A 573 25.98 -20.30 -21.34
CA VAL A 573 27.28 -20.29 -20.65
C VAL A 573 27.08 -19.99 -19.16
N LEU A 574 26.25 -19.00 -18.84
CA LEU A 574 25.92 -18.63 -17.46
C LEU A 574 25.18 -19.76 -16.75
N LYS A 575 24.21 -20.41 -17.41
CA LYS A 575 23.47 -21.55 -16.86
C LYS A 575 24.40 -22.71 -16.49
N ASN A 576 25.31 -23.08 -17.39
CA ASN A 576 26.29 -24.15 -17.15
C ASN A 576 27.24 -23.79 -16.00
N LEU A 577 27.61 -22.51 -15.87
CA LEU A 577 28.46 -22.02 -14.77
C LEU A 577 27.71 -21.95 -13.41
N THR A 578 26.38 -21.96 -13.40
CA THR A 578 25.54 -21.83 -12.19
C THR A 578 24.80 -23.11 -11.79
N ASP A 579 25.26 -24.27 -12.24
CA ASP A 579 24.57 -25.52 -11.94
C ASP A 579 24.59 -25.83 -10.43
N SER A 580 25.62 -25.37 -9.71
CA SER A 580 25.68 -25.41 -8.25
C SER A 580 25.13 -24.14 -7.58
N ASP A 581 24.59 -24.28 -6.37
CA ASP A 581 24.14 -23.14 -5.56
C ASP A 581 25.29 -22.21 -5.16
N GLU A 582 26.50 -22.75 -4.96
CA GLU A 582 27.72 -21.98 -4.77
C GLU A 582 28.07 -21.14 -6.02
N GLY A 583 27.83 -21.69 -7.22
CA GLY A 583 27.93 -20.99 -8.50
C GLY A 583 27.04 -19.75 -8.57
N LYS A 584 25.77 -19.91 -8.18
CA LYS A 584 24.79 -18.81 -8.14
C LYS A 584 25.23 -17.72 -7.16
N LEU A 585 25.70 -18.08 -5.97
CA LEU A 585 26.21 -17.13 -4.98
C LEU A 585 27.48 -16.40 -5.46
N HIS A 586 28.40 -17.12 -6.11
CA HIS A 586 29.64 -16.55 -6.60
C HIS A 586 29.41 -15.56 -7.75
N ILE A 587 28.46 -15.82 -8.66
CA ILE A 587 28.04 -14.84 -9.66
C ILE A 587 27.57 -13.53 -9.02
N LEU A 588 26.76 -13.62 -7.97
CA LEU A 588 26.24 -12.43 -7.27
C LEU A 588 27.38 -11.66 -6.58
N ARG A 589 28.36 -12.38 -6.01
CA ARG A 589 29.55 -11.77 -5.42
C ARG A 589 30.40 -11.04 -6.45
N VAL A 590 30.74 -11.69 -7.56
CA VAL A 590 31.55 -11.07 -8.63
C VAL A 590 30.83 -9.86 -9.24
N LEU A 591 29.51 -9.96 -9.41
CA LEU A 591 28.67 -8.84 -9.87
C LEU A 591 28.71 -7.66 -8.90
N TYR A 592 28.65 -7.93 -7.59
CA TYR A 592 28.77 -6.90 -6.56
C TYR A 592 30.16 -6.24 -6.54
N GLU A 593 31.23 -7.04 -6.63
CA GLU A 593 32.60 -6.52 -6.69
C GLU A 593 32.80 -5.60 -7.90
N PHE A 594 32.24 -5.97 -9.06
CA PHE A 594 32.31 -5.16 -10.28
C PHE A 594 31.47 -3.86 -10.21
N TRP A 595 30.25 -3.94 -9.68
CA TRP A 595 29.27 -2.83 -9.65
C TRP A 595 29.07 -2.18 -8.28
N ARG A 596 30.03 -2.31 -7.35
CA ARG A 596 29.93 -1.76 -5.98
C ARG A 596 29.55 -0.27 -5.95
N ASN A 597 30.08 0.50 -6.90
CA ASN A 597 29.84 1.94 -7.00
C ASN A 597 28.55 2.30 -7.76
N HIS A 598 27.86 1.33 -8.36
CA HIS A 598 26.62 1.54 -9.11
C HIS A 598 25.47 0.66 -8.59
N PRO A 599 24.87 0.99 -7.44
CA PRO A 599 23.82 0.17 -6.81
C PRO A 599 22.58 -0.06 -7.70
N GLN A 600 22.22 0.91 -8.53
CA GLN A 600 21.10 0.77 -9.48
C GLN A 600 21.38 -0.32 -10.53
N MET A 601 22.62 -0.42 -11.03
CA MET A 601 23.01 -1.46 -11.97
C MET A 601 22.92 -2.85 -11.30
N THR A 602 23.43 -2.98 -10.09
CA THR A 602 23.31 -4.21 -9.29
C THR A 602 21.85 -4.64 -9.15
N SER A 603 20.96 -3.70 -8.82
CA SER A 603 19.52 -3.97 -8.67
C SER A 603 18.88 -4.50 -9.96
N VAL A 604 19.15 -3.88 -11.11
CA VAL A 604 18.55 -4.31 -12.39
C VAL A 604 19.15 -5.60 -12.94
N LEU A 605 20.44 -5.85 -12.68
CA LEU A 605 21.08 -7.10 -13.09
C LEU A 605 20.59 -8.27 -12.24
N VAL A 606 20.49 -8.11 -10.91
CA VAL A 606 19.88 -9.13 -10.04
C VAL A 606 18.43 -9.40 -10.46
N ASP A 607 17.65 -8.35 -10.76
CA ASP A 607 16.30 -8.48 -11.31
C ASP A 607 16.27 -9.35 -12.57
N LYS A 608 17.22 -9.11 -13.49
CA LYS A 608 17.33 -9.84 -14.76
C LYS A 608 17.76 -11.29 -14.57
N LEU A 609 18.77 -11.55 -13.73
CA LEU A 609 19.30 -12.88 -13.44
C LEU A 609 18.20 -13.81 -12.86
N ILE A 610 17.34 -13.28 -11.99
CA ILE A 610 16.18 -14.03 -11.46
C ILE A 610 15.19 -14.35 -12.58
N ARG A 611 14.86 -13.39 -13.46
CA ARG A 611 13.89 -13.61 -14.54
C ARG A 611 14.38 -14.61 -15.58
N THR A 612 15.68 -14.68 -15.81
CA THR A 612 16.29 -15.64 -16.73
C THR A 612 16.68 -16.95 -16.05
N GLN A 613 16.29 -17.14 -14.78
CA GLN A 613 16.59 -18.32 -13.97
C GLN A 613 18.09 -18.63 -13.86
N ILE A 614 18.97 -17.64 -13.99
CA ILE A 614 20.41 -17.84 -13.77
C ILE A 614 20.67 -17.97 -12.27
N VAL A 615 19.93 -17.22 -11.45
CA VAL A 615 19.95 -17.32 -9.99
C VAL A 615 18.53 -17.45 -9.47
N ASP A 616 18.38 -18.17 -8.36
CA ASP A 616 17.09 -18.36 -7.70
C ASP A 616 16.89 -17.31 -6.60
N CYS A 617 15.63 -17.14 -6.17
CA CYS A 617 15.29 -16.19 -5.11
C CYS A 617 16.03 -16.51 -3.80
N ALA A 618 16.23 -17.80 -3.48
CA ALA A 618 16.96 -18.24 -2.29
C ALA A 618 18.45 -17.88 -2.33
N ALA A 619 19.09 -17.97 -3.50
CA ALA A 619 20.49 -17.55 -3.67
C ALA A 619 20.65 -16.05 -3.42
N VAL A 620 19.72 -15.24 -3.93
CA VAL A 620 19.72 -13.79 -3.69
C VAL A 620 19.47 -13.45 -2.23
N ALA A 621 18.56 -14.16 -1.54
CA ALA A 621 18.36 -13.99 -0.11
C ALA A 621 19.64 -14.30 0.69
N ASN A 622 20.29 -15.43 0.42
CA ASN A 622 21.56 -15.79 1.08
C ASN A 622 22.69 -14.80 0.79
N TRP A 623 22.79 -14.31 -0.45
CA TRP A 623 23.78 -13.29 -0.84
C TRP A 623 23.59 -11.96 -0.09
N ILE A 624 22.35 -11.53 0.15
CA ILE A 624 22.08 -10.28 0.89
C ILE A 624 22.58 -10.33 2.34
N PHE A 625 22.54 -11.51 2.96
CA PHE A 625 23.05 -11.75 4.32
C PHE A 625 24.50 -12.26 4.34
N SER A 626 25.21 -12.21 3.21
CA SER A 626 26.59 -12.68 3.12
C SER A 626 27.58 -11.68 3.76
N PRO A 627 28.77 -12.14 4.20
CA PRO A 627 29.75 -11.26 4.83
C PRO A 627 30.25 -10.15 3.89
N GLU A 628 30.25 -10.37 2.57
CA GLU A 628 30.63 -9.36 1.58
C GLU A 628 29.67 -8.16 1.55
N MET A 629 28.39 -8.40 1.85
CA MET A 629 27.35 -7.38 1.91
C MET A 629 27.26 -6.71 3.29
N ALA A 630 28.00 -7.17 4.31
CA ALA A 630 27.89 -6.68 5.68
C ALA A 630 28.09 -5.15 5.80
N HIS A 631 29.02 -4.58 5.03
CA HIS A 631 29.26 -3.13 5.01
C HIS A 631 28.07 -2.34 4.43
N ASP A 632 27.43 -2.89 3.41
CA ASP A 632 26.34 -2.23 2.69
C ASP A 632 24.95 -2.67 3.17
N PHE A 633 24.87 -3.59 4.14
CA PHE A 633 23.64 -4.18 4.66
C PHE A 633 22.61 -3.15 5.12
N THR A 634 23.07 -2.03 5.70
CA THR A 634 22.15 -0.98 6.14
C THR A 634 21.69 -0.08 5.02
N ARG A 635 22.30 -0.13 3.83
CA ARG A 635 21.97 0.77 2.70
C ARG A 635 20.64 0.41 2.08
N PHE A 636 19.96 1.41 1.54
CA PHE A 636 18.58 1.25 1.07
C PHE A 636 18.46 0.24 -0.09
N TYR A 637 19.39 0.28 -1.05
CA TYR A 637 19.31 -0.54 -2.26
C TYR A 637 19.31 -2.06 -2.00
N VAL A 638 19.92 -2.52 -0.90
CA VAL A 638 19.96 -3.94 -0.51
C VAL A 638 18.54 -4.45 -0.25
N TRP A 639 17.77 -3.66 0.48
CA TRP A 639 16.38 -3.95 0.81
C TRP A 639 15.46 -3.76 -0.40
N GLU A 640 15.76 -2.81 -1.30
CA GLU A 640 15.07 -2.71 -2.59
C GLU A 640 15.19 -4.01 -3.40
N ILE A 641 16.38 -4.60 -3.43
CA ILE A 641 16.65 -5.88 -4.10
C ILE A 641 15.86 -7.01 -3.43
N LEU A 642 15.96 -7.14 -2.09
CA LEU A 642 15.25 -8.19 -1.35
C LEU A 642 13.73 -8.14 -1.61
N HIS A 643 13.12 -6.98 -1.42
CA HIS A 643 11.68 -6.81 -1.62
C HIS A 643 11.29 -6.97 -3.10
N SER A 644 12.15 -6.62 -4.06
CA SER A 644 11.91 -6.91 -5.48
C SER A 644 11.91 -8.41 -5.76
N THR A 645 12.85 -9.16 -5.18
CA THR A 645 12.93 -10.62 -5.25
C THR A 645 11.68 -11.27 -4.67
N ILE A 646 11.25 -10.87 -3.46
CA ILE A 646 10.03 -11.41 -2.84
C ILE A 646 8.80 -11.10 -3.71
N ARG A 647 8.65 -9.86 -4.21
CA ARG A 647 7.52 -9.50 -5.08
C ARG A 647 7.48 -10.34 -6.37
N LYS A 648 8.63 -10.68 -6.96
CA LYS A 648 8.68 -11.57 -8.13
C LYS A 648 8.20 -12.96 -7.78
N MET A 649 8.64 -13.48 -6.64
CA MET A 649 8.22 -14.79 -6.16
C MET A 649 6.70 -14.83 -5.97
N ASN A 650 6.15 -13.82 -5.30
CA ASN A 650 4.72 -13.70 -5.08
C ASN A 650 3.94 -13.60 -6.41
N LYS A 651 4.45 -12.83 -7.38
CA LYS A 651 3.85 -12.73 -8.72
C LYS A 651 3.95 -14.03 -9.51
N HIS A 652 5.02 -14.81 -9.32
CA HIS A 652 5.18 -16.12 -9.96
C HIS A 652 4.11 -17.08 -9.47
N VAL A 653 3.93 -17.21 -8.14
CA VAL A 653 2.88 -18.02 -7.53
C VAL A 653 1.48 -17.55 -7.98
N GLN A 654 1.20 -16.25 -7.94
CA GLN A 654 -0.08 -15.71 -8.39
C GLN A 654 -0.36 -15.98 -9.87
N LYS A 655 0.67 -15.96 -10.72
CA LYS A 655 0.52 -16.24 -12.15
C LYS A 655 0.16 -17.70 -12.37
N ILE A 656 0.87 -18.64 -11.74
CA ILE A 656 0.60 -20.07 -11.89
C ILE A 656 -0.78 -20.41 -11.28
N GLN A 657 -1.13 -19.83 -10.13
CA GLN A 657 -2.46 -20.00 -9.53
C GLN A 657 -3.56 -19.52 -10.48
N LYS A 658 -3.38 -18.35 -11.12
CA LYS A 658 -4.34 -17.83 -12.09
C LYS A 658 -4.46 -18.71 -13.33
N GLU A 659 -3.36 -19.30 -13.80
CA GLU A 659 -3.37 -20.27 -14.91
C GLU A 659 -4.12 -21.56 -14.51
N LEU A 660 -3.97 -22.04 -13.27
CA LEU A 660 -4.71 -23.17 -12.71
C LEU A 660 -6.21 -22.86 -12.60
N ASP A 661 -6.57 -21.71 -12.06
CA ASP A 661 -7.97 -21.29 -11.90
C ASP A 661 -8.66 -21.14 -13.27
N GLU A 662 -7.97 -20.55 -14.26
CA GLU A 662 -8.46 -20.45 -15.64
C GLU A 662 -8.63 -21.82 -16.32
N ALA A 663 -7.77 -22.80 -16.01
CA ALA A 663 -7.90 -24.17 -16.50
C ALA A 663 -9.10 -24.89 -15.85
N LYS A 664 -9.27 -24.77 -14.54
CA LYS A 664 -10.42 -25.31 -13.80
C LYS A 664 -11.74 -24.72 -14.29
N GLU A 665 -11.81 -23.40 -14.50
CA GLU A 665 -13.00 -22.77 -15.06
C GLU A 665 -13.35 -23.26 -16.47
N LYS A 666 -12.33 -23.57 -17.30
CA LYS A 666 -12.57 -24.11 -18.66
C LYS A 666 -13.15 -25.53 -18.57
N LEU A 667 -12.63 -26.36 -17.66
CA LEU A 667 -13.15 -27.69 -17.41
C LEU A 667 -14.60 -27.63 -16.94
N GLU A 668 -14.91 -26.78 -15.95
CA GLU A 668 -16.29 -26.60 -15.46
C GLU A 668 -17.25 -26.10 -16.55
N LYS A 669 -16.79 -25.22 -17.45
CA LYS A 669 -17.59 -24.74 -18.59
C LYS A 669 -17.84 -25.84 -19.61
N GLN A 670 -16.88 -26.73 -19.85
CA GLN A 670 -17.06 -27.88 -20.74
C GLN A 670 -18.00 -28.92 -20.12
N GLN A 671 -17.85 -29.23 -18.84
CA GLN A 671 -18.75 -30.14 -18.10
C GLN A 671 -20.19 -29.62 -18.06
N ASN A 672 -20.38 -28.32 -17.79
CA ASN A 672 -21.71 -27.69 -17.82
C ASN A 672 -22.32 -27.63 -19.23
N LYS A 673 -21.49 -27.59 -20.29
CA LYS A 673 -21.96 -27.64 -21.68
C LYS A 673 -22.40 -29.06 -22.05
N LYS A 674 -21.64 -30.10 -21.68
CA LYS A 674 -22.05 -31.52 -21.78
C LYS A 674 -23.39 -31.79 -21.08
N GLN A 675 -23.61 -31.24 -19.88
CA GLN A 675 -24.89 -31.40 -19.16
C GLN A 675 -26.08 -30.70 -19.82
N ARG A 676 -25.86 -29.72 -20.71
CA ARG A 676 -26.93 -28.97 -21.40
C ARG A 676 -27.26 -29.52 -22.79
N ASP A 677 -26.30 -30.12 -23.49
CA ASP A 677 -26.46 -30.71 -24.83
C ASP A 677 -26.70 -32.23 -24.79
N SER A 678 -27.40 -32.75 -23.76
CA SER A 678 -27.73 -34.19 -23.63
C SER A 678 -28.80 -34.69 -24.63
N GLY A 679 -28.79 -34.18 -25.86
CA GLY A 679 -29.71 -34.52 -26.94
C GLY A 679 -28.99 -34.43 -28.28
N ASP A 680 -28.55 -35.59 -28.77
CA ASP A 680 -28.04 -35.90 -30.11
C ASP A 680 -26.60 -35.47 -30.45
N GLU A 681 -25.64 -36.43 -30.37
CA GLU A 681 -24.64 -36.81 -31.40
C GLU A 681 -23.48 -37.66 -30.80
N GLU A 682 -23.54 -39.00 -30.97
CA GLU A 682 -22.57 -40.00 -30.45
C GLU A 682 -21.12 -39.88 -31.02
N ASP A 683 -20.92 -39.12 -32.11
CA ASP A 683 -19.59 -38.93 -32.73
C ASP A 683 -18.81 -37.70 -32.18
N MET A 684 -19.46 -36.80 -31.45
CA MET A 684 -18.83 -35.65 -30.77
C MET A 684 -18.36 -35.98 -29.34
N GLU A 685 -18.83 -37.09 -28.76
CA GLU A 685 -18.48 -37.49 -27.39
C GLU A 685 -17.01 -37.91 -27.26
N LYS A 686 -16.46 -38.68 -28.22
CA LYS A 686 -15.07 -39.19 -28.14
C LYS A 686 -13.99 -38.11 -28.20
N ASN A 687 -14.11 -37.12 -29.09
CA ASN A 687 -13.15 -36.01 -29.15
C ASN A 687 -13.19 -35.14 -27.88
N SER A 688 -14.37 -35.05 -27.25
CA SER A 688 -14.54 -34.26 -26.02
C SER A 688 -13.97 -34.94 -24.78
N GLU A 689 -13.96 -36.28 -24.71
CA GLU A 689 -13.33 -37.05 -23.62
C GLU A 689 -11.80 -36.99 -23.68
N ASP A 690 -11.22 -37.05 -24.89
CA ASP A 690 -9.77 -36.90 -25.08
C ASP A 690 -9.30 -35.47 -24.75
N GLU A 691 -10.09 -34.44 -25.07
CA GLU A 691 -9.81 -33.05 -24.68
C GLU A 691 -9.97 -32.83 -23.17
N GLU A 692 -10.98 -33.44 -22.54
CA GLU A 692 -11.22 -33.39 -21.09
C GLU A 692 -10.09 -34.06 -20.30
N GLY A 693 -9.65 -35.24 -20.73
CA GLY A 693 -8.48 -35.93 -20.14
C GLY A 693 -7.18 -35.14 -20.30
N GLN A 694 -6.97 -34.46 -21.44
CA GLN A 694 -5.81 -33.57 -21.63
C GLN A 694 -5.88 -32.32 -20.72
N LEU A 695 -7.08 -31.80 -20.46
CA LEU A 695 -7.30 -30.68 -19.54
C LEU A 695 -7.12 -31.10 -18.08
N GLU A 696 -7.56 -32.29 -17.70
CA GLU A 696 -7.32 -32.87 -16.38
C GLU A 696 -5.83 -33.12 -16.13
N GLU A 697 -5.12 -33.70 -17.09
CA GLU A 697 -3.65 -33.89 -17.00
C GLU A 697 -2.91 -32.53 -16.95
N GLN A 698 -3.39 -31.52 -17.67
CA GLN A 698 -2.87 -30.15 -17.57
C GLN A 698 -3.15 -29.54 -16.20
N ILE A 699 -4.33 -29.76 -15.62
CA ILE A 699 -4.68 -29.27 -14.28
C ILE A 699 -3.82 -29.96 -13.22
N GLU A 700 -3.59 -31.26 -13.30
CA GLU A 700 -2.71 -32.00 -12.38
C GLU A 700 -1.28 -31.46 -12.45
N ARG A 701 -0.71 -31.31 -13.66
CA ARG A 701 0.61 -30.69 -13.87
C ARG A 701 0.69 -29.25 -13.37
N LEU A 702 -0.38 -28.46 -13.54
CA LEU A 702 -0.43 -27.10 -13.03
C LEU A 702 -0.55 -27.08 -11.50
N GLN A 703 -1.26 -28.03 -10.91
CA GLN A 703 -1.40 -28.15 -9.46
C GLN A 703 -0.08 -28.53 -8.80
N GLU A 704 0.66 -29.50 -9.35
CA GLU A 704 2.04 -29.82 -8.91
C GLU A 704 2.96 -28.59 -9.01
N LYS A 705 2.85 -27.81 -10.10
CA LYS A 705 3.61 -26.56 -10.26
C LYS A 705 3.23 -25.50 -9.23
N VAL A 706 1.96 -25.38 -8.88
CA VAL A 706 1.51 -24.45 -7.82
C VAL A 706 2.11 -24.87 -6.48
N GLU A 707 2.02 -26.15 -6.13
CA GLU A 707 2.55 -26.67 -4.86
C GLU A 707 4.08 -26.48 -4.77
N SER A 708 4.78 -26.76 -5.87
CA SER A 708 6.22 -26.49 -5.97
C SER A 708 6.54 -25.00 -5.81
N ALA A 709 5.84 -24.11 -6.53
CA ALA A 709 6.07 -22.67 -6.43
C ALA A 709 5.71 -22.10 -5.04
N GLN A 710 4.64 -22.60 -4.40
CA GLN A 710 4.27 -22.25 -3.03
C GLN A 710 5.32 -22.76 -2.02
N SER A 711 5.87 -23.95 -2.23
CA SER A 711 6.96 -24.49 -1.42
C SER A 711 8.22 -23.63 -1.54
N GLU A 712 8.60 -23.24 -2.76
CA GLU A 712 9.73 -22.32 -2.96
C GLU A 712 9.48 -20.94 -2.33
N GLN A 713 8.25 -20.41 -2.41
CA GLN A 713 7.87 -19.15 -1.76
C GLN A 713 7.99 -19.27 -0.24
N LYS A 714 7.48 -20.35 0.35
CA LYS A 714 7.61 -20.64 1.78
C LYS A 714 9.07 -20.75 2.19
N ASN A 715 9.87 -21.52 1.46
CA ASN A 715 11.30 -21.70 1.72
C ASN A 715 12.07 -20.37 1.63
N LEU A 716 11.71 -19.48 0.69
CA LEU A 716 12.30 -18.14 0.61
C LEU A 716 12.08 -17.35 1.90
N PHE A 717 10.84 -17.31 2.42
CA PHE A 717 10.56 -16.64 3.69
C PHE A 717 11.27 -17.29 4.86
N LEU A 718 11.30 -18.63 4.93
CA LEU A 718 12.03 -19.37 5.98
C LEU A 718 13.53 -19.03 5.98
N VAL A 719 14.17 -19.02 4.81
CA VAL A 719 15.59 -18.62 4.67
C VAL A 719 15.82 -17.19 5.15
N ILE A 720 14.95 -16.25 4.74
CA ILE A 720 15.06 -14.85 5.17
C ILE A 720 14.95 -14.75 6.70
N PHE A 721 13.95 -15.40 7.31
CA PHE A 721 13.77 -15.38 8.76
C PHE A 721 14.91 -16.06 9.52
N GLN A 722 15.40 -17.21 9.04
CA GLN A 722 16.55 -17.89 9.63
C GLN A 722 17.79 -17.00 9.64
N ARG A 723 18.08 -16.31 8.52
CA ARG A 723 19.22 -15.39 8.43
C ARG A 723 19.08 -14.19 9.37
N PHE A 724 17.87 -13.61 9.48
CA PHE A 724 17.59 -12.55 10.45
C PHE A 724 17.79 -13.03 11.89
N ILE A 725 17.21 -14.17 12.25
CA ILE A 725 17.32 -14.75 13.60
C ILE A 725 18.80 -14.99 13.94
N MET A 726 19.57 -15.56 13.01
CA MET A 726 21.00 -15.82 13.21
C MET A 726 21.79 -14.54 13.46
N LEU A 727 21.63 -13.51 12.60
CA LEU A 727 22.36 -12.24 12.73
C LEU A 727 21.95 -11.43 13.97
N LEU A 728 20.66 -11.39 14.29
CA LEU A 728 20.17 -10.70 15.49
C LEU A 728 20.66 -11.43 16.75
N THR A 729 20.60 -12.77 16.78
CA THR A 729 21.10 -13.55 17.93
C THR A 729 22.60 -13.38 18.11
N GLU A 730 23.39 -13.42 17.02
CA GLU A 730 24.84 -13.18 17.08
C GLU A 730 25.15 -11.79 17.66
N HIS A 731 24.42 -10.76 17.23
CA HIS A 731 24.57 -9.41 17.76
C HIS A 731 24.21 -9.31 19.24
N LEU A 732 23.07 -9.89 19.65
CA LEU A 732 22.59 -9.87 21.03
C LEU A 732 23.58 -10.56 21.98
N VAL A 733 24.03 -11.76 21.61
CA VAL A 733 25.04 -12.52 22.39
C VAL A 733 26.35 -11.76 22.46
N ARG A 734 26.79 -11.13 21.37
CA ARG A 734 28.02 -10.31 21.35
C ARG A 734 27.90 -9.10 22.26
N CYS A 735 26.77 -8.40 22.25
CA CYS A 735 26.51 -7.24 23.10
C CYS A 735 26.44 -7.62 24.58
N GLU A 736 25.78 -8.73 24.91
CA GLU A 736 25.72 -9.27 26.27
C GLU A 736 27.12 -9.68 26.78
N THR A 737 27.89 -10.38 25.95
CA THR A 737 29.26 -10.81 26.28
C THR A 737 30.21 -9.62 26.46
N SER A 738 30.03 -8.56 25.66
CA SER A 738 30.92 -7.39 25.66
C SER A 738 30.47 -6.28 26.62
N GLY A 739 29.27 -6.39 27.22
CA GLY A 739 28.66 -5.35 28.05
C GLY A 739 28.37 -4.04 27.29
N VAL A 740 28.15 -4.13 25.97
CA VAL A 740 27.85 -2.98 25.10
C VAL A 740 26.33 -2.82 24.96
N ASP A 741 25.85 -1.59 24.77
CA ASP A 741 24.43 -1.33 24.54
C ASP A 741 23.93 -2.07 23.28
N ILE A 742 22.79 -2.75 23.43
CA ILE A 742 22.11 -3.50 22.37
C ILE A 742 21.57 -2.53 21.30
N ASN A 743 21.18 -1.31 21.70
CA ASN A 743 20.52 -0.33 20.83
C ASN A 743 21.50 0.42 19.91
N THR A 744 22.20 -0.33 19.08
CA THR A 744 23.04 0.23 18.02
C THR A 744 22.22 0.68 16.80
N THR A 745 22.78 1.59 15.99
CA THR A 745 22.21 2.00 14.69
C THR A 745 22.00 0.81 13.76
N TRP A 746 22.96 -0.11 13.73
CA TRP A 746 22.86 -1.36 12.99
C TRP A 746 21.72 -2.24 13.49
N TYR A 747 21.57 -2.41 14.81
CA TYR A 747 20.50 -3.21 15.41
C TYR A 747 19.13 -2.62 15.10
N LYS A 748 18.95 -1.30 15.24
CA LYS A 748 17.71 -0.59 14.87
C LYS A 748 17.32 -0.87 13.42
N ASN A 749 18.27 -0.75 12.48
CA ASN A 749 17.97 -1.08 11.09
C ASN A 749 17.66 -2.57 10.91
N CYS A 750 18.43 -3.48 11.52
CA CYS A 750 18.21 -4.92 11.34
C CYS A 750 16.82 -5.38 11.86
N ILE A 751 16.43 -4.95 13.06
CA ILE A 751 15.14 -5.33 13.67
C ILE A 751 13.95 -4.69 12.93
N GLU A 752 14.06 -3.42 12.51
CA GLU A 752 13.00 -2.75 11.76
C GLU A 752 12.88 -3.28 10.33
N ARG A 753 13.95 -3.85 9.75
CA ARG A 753 13.90 -4.55 8.46
C ARG A 753 13.23 -5.91 8.57
N LEU A 754 13.45 -6.64 9.67
CA LEU A 754 12.65 -7.84 9.99
C LEU A 754 11.16 -7.48 10.10
N GLN A 755 10.85 -6.42 10.84
CA GLN A 755 9.49 -5.89 10.95
C GLN A 755 8.91 -5.50 9.58
N GLN A 756 9.70 -4.89 8.69
CA GLN A 756 9.29 -4.53 7.33
C GLN A 756 8.87 -5.74 6.49
N ILE A 757 9.53 -6.90 6.63
CA ILE A 757 9.14 -8.13 5.93
C ILE A 757 7.73 -8.57 6.35
N PHE A 758 7.45 -8.58 7.64
CA PHE A 758 6.11 -8.87 8.16
C PHE A 758 5.08 -7.86 7.67
N LEU A 759 5.37 -6.56 7.73
CA LEU A 759 4.44 -5.51 7.30
C LEU A 759 4.12 -5.59 5.80
N MET A 760 5.13 -5.76 4.94
CA MET A 760 4.92 -5.73 3.48
C MET A 760 4.28 -7.01 2.92
N HIS A 761 4.43 -8.14 3.61
CA HIS A 761 4.02 -9.46 3.11
C HIS A 761 3.08 -10.21 4.06
N TYR A 762 2.38 -9.48 4.95
CA TYR A 762 1.54 -10.07 6.00
C TYR A 762 0.54 -11.12 5.47
N VAL A 763 -0.15 -10.84 4.36
CA VAL A 763 -1.15 -11.74 3.75
C VAL A 763 -0.58 -13.12 3.43
N ILE A 764 0.67 -13.17 2.98
CA ILE A 764 1.33 -14.42 2.57
C ILE A 764 1.90 -15.13 3.80
N ILE A 765 2.54 -14.36 4.69
CA ILE A 765 3.16 -14.88 5.91
C ILE A 765 2.12 -15.50 6.85
N GLN A 766 0.89 -14.99 6.86
CA GLN A 766 -0.23 -15.55 7.63
C GLN A 766 -0.53 -17.01 7.29
N GLN A 767 -0.32 -17.43 6.04
CA GLN A 767 -0.52 -18.83 5.64
C GLN A 767 0.49 -19.78 6.29
N TYR A 768 1.58 -19.24 6.84
CA TYR A 768 2.71 -20.01 7.38
C TYR A 768 2.83 -19.92 8.90
N ILE A 769 1.87 -19.31 9.60
CA ILE A 769 1.89 -19.13 11.08
C ILE A 769 2.23 -20.44 11.79
N GLY A 770 1.51 -21.53 11.49
CA GLY A 770 1.76 -22.82 12.13
C GLY A 770 3.16 -23.41 11.89
N THR A 771 3.83 -23.06 10.78
CA THR A 771 5.24 -23.44 10.58
C THR A 771 6.19 -22.50 11.34
N LEU A 772 5.89 -21.20 11.35
CA LEU A 772 6.72 -20.18 11.99
C LEU A 772 6.75 -20.35 13.51
N GLU A 773 5.62 -20.63 14.16
CA GLU A 773 5.55 -20.86 15.62
C GLU A 773 6.30 -22.12 16.05
N ASN A 774 6.21 -23.18 15.24
CA ASN A 774 6.77 -24.48 15.60
C ASN A 774 8.26 -24.61 15.27
N LEU A 775 8.76 -23.96 14.22
CA LEU A 775 10.13 -24.17 13.72
C LEU A 775 11.08 -23.00 13.90
N LEU A 776 10.60 -21.75 13.90
CA LEU A 776 11.47 -20.57 13.90
C LEU A 776 11.29 -19.72 15.16
N PHE A 777 10.08 -19.23 15.40
CA PHE A 777 9.76 -18.31 16.48
C PHE A 777 9.27 -19.04 17.72
N THR A 778 10.12 -19.94 18.24
CA THR A 778 9.84 -20.70 19.45
C THR A 778 10.09 -19.85 20.71
N ALA A 779 9.60 -20.32 21.86
CA ALA A 779 9.81 -19.66 23.16
C ALA A 779 11.29 -19.60 23.60
N GLU A 780 12.19 -20.28 22.90
CA GLU A 780 13.63 -20.29 23.18
C GLU A 780 14.37 -19.11 22.53
N LEU A 781 13.74 -18.39 21.59
CA LEU A 781 14.33 -17.20 21.00
C LEU A 781 14.41 -16.04 22.01
N ASP A 782 15.39 -15.17 21.79
CA ASP A 782 15.48 -13.93 22.55
C ASP A 782 14.20 -13.10 22.42
N HIS A 783 13.79 -12.51 23.55
CA HIS A 783 12.55 -11.76 23.68
C HIS A 783 12.43 -10.59 22.69
N HIS A 784 13.53 -9.96 22.26
CA HIS A 784 13.46 -8.86 21.31
C HIS A 784 13.04 -9.33 19.91
N ILE A 785 13.53 -10.49 19.48
CA ILE A 785 13.19 -11.07 18.18
C ILE A 785 11.76 -11.62 18.24
N LEU A 786 11.42 -12.31 19.33
CA LEU A 786 10.08 -12.84 19.54
C LEU A 786 9.03 -11.73 19.64
N ALA A 787 9.37 -10.56 20.18
CA ALA A 787 8.46 -9.41 20.25
C ALA A 787 8.00 -8.95 18.86
N VAL A 788 8.87 -8.96 17.84
CA VAL A 788 8.47 -8.60 16.45
C VAL A 788 7.45 -9.59 15.90
N TYR A 789 7.62 -10.88 16.20
CA TYR A 789 6.67 -11.90 15.80
C TYR A 789 5.32 -11.77 16.54
N GLN A 790 5.36 -11.53 17.86
CA GLN A 790 4.16 -11.26 18.66
C GLN A 790 3.41 -10.01 18.20
N GLN A 791 4.13 -8.97 17.79
CA GLN A 791 3.55 -7.77 17.18
C GLN A 791 2.83 -8.09 15.87
N PHE A 792 3.44 -8.92 15.02
CA PHE A 792 2.83 -9.39 13.77
C PHE A 792 1.55 -10.20 14.05
N CYS A 793 1.59 -11.14 14.99
CA CYS A 793 0.40 -11.90 15.39
C CYS A 793 -0.72 -10.97 15.85
N ALA A 794 -0.40 -9.93 16.65
CA ALA A 794 -1.37 -8.95 17.13
C ALA A 794 -2.01 -8.05 16.06
N LEU A 795 -1.58 -8.16 14.79
CA LEU A 795 -2.24 -7.46 13.67
C LEU A 795 -3.54 -8.14 13.23
N GLN A 796 -3.68 -9.45 13.41
CA GLN A 796 -4.85 -10.24 12.95
C GLN A 796 -5.29 -11.40 13.86
N LEU A 797 -4.58 -11.70 14.96
CA LEU A 797 -4.99 -12.57 16.06
C LEU A 797 -5.29 -11.71 17.29
#